data_AF-A0A9P7D119-F1
#
_entry.id   AF-A0A9P7D119-F1
#
_cell.length_a   1.000
_cell.length_b   1.000
_cell.length_c   1.000
_cell.angle_alpha   90.00
_cell.angle_beta   90.00
_cell.angle_gamma   90.00
#
_symmetry.space_group_name_H-M   'P 1'
#
loop_
_entity.id
_entity.type
_entity.pdbx_description
1 polymer ?
#
loop_
_entity_poly.entity_id
_entity_poly.type
_entity_poly.pdbx_seq_one_letter_code
_entity_poly.pdbx_strand_id
1 'polypeptide(L)'
;SATKLLHPDDPQDVPRAIELMQAIITFSQLQHDSIDSSFSTNIDIRADLAAIKLLGDLIQSILLPFINTNLSLTQQVQCLSCYAHLSFTIFRSHRRAFMPYQLYYDTQTMTKNIVFCICKQQVLDPREKFFIGDSGDDRLELHFGHTRMIGGHNSGCSYSQVLDRLGAAKDIDGVFKRHPELDPGHHRLKMGTRHENIDHINCEMWRGDIVSGRCDLPSAWQMGRDMVLSNLTRSQIDPINYSFATLFSDPSIDMLRPFGLNKYLGISVDDTEDVSMSAPPISSTPQVLEDVSSHPALTDVELMHVDGDNESDEPILTFEEALTAQSDINLPPPQSVPIPSDPSAPPIPEGPGIRADDYLLFKGRWIHKQTICRLVINKDFVSKSCNRLERVRAGYTKVNKRINMSAGRITDGNLFLVGDTFLTIIRSGRTVSVGVLRSTLISSNNVSCASINITVMKAARTTVKITGQLLTIIPTHHPSDSPLTLTQFLWTGGYVKSHSIIPGTSDSTDRVVILTVPGSLVEPINPEPTFIRLREDINSDDFAEIKGGQSTWQIAQDALQAACNLLWEKSLETKVNLKSLASVTPSDVNTFPYRLLNGTTAILSAEGTHLLIASEGERISECPLCSAKAVDMRAHAGLHILRTLTNTPEDVALLEPVVVHSACGFCARSGWPECAITITSHSNAAPTLATKCMYQHHFRYGFADNGSKNKPCRNIPLKCELCHPALPPKPGQTSRRTMFGAVEAVWRYNMPGHILKEHEEYSVPGYKSIGVPLPASMLKAMALSDLE
;
A
#
# COMPACT_ATOMS: atom_id res chain seq x y z
N SER A 1 20.76 27.60 4.34
CA SER A 1 19.32 27.73 4.66
C SER A 1 18.90 26.47 5.39
N ALA A 2 18.26 26.56 6.56
CA ALA A 2 17.82 25.40 7.34
C ALA A 2 16.97 24.42 6.51
N THR A 3 16.19 24.93 5.55
CA THR A 3 15.41 24.11 4.61
C THR A 3 16.27 23.15 3.78
N LYS A 4 17.49 23.54 3.38
CA LYS A 4 18.43 22.68 2.63
C LYS A 4 19.15 21.64 3.51
N LEU A 5 19.03 21.75 4.83
CA LEU A 5 19.59 20.78 5.78
C LEU A 5 18.53 19.77 6.19
N LEU A 6 17.30 20.23 6.39
CA LEU A 6 16.16 19.38 6.73
C LEU A 6 15.58 18.62 5.53
N HIS A 7 15.74 19.18 4.32
CA HIS A 7 15.29 18.59 3.06
C HIS A 7 16.45 18.62 2.05
N PRO A 8 17.45 17.73 2.20
CA PRO A 8 18.55 17.67 1.26
C PRO A 8 18.04 17.20 -0.12
N ASP A 9 18.65 17.73 -1.19
CA ASP A 9 18.31 17.33 -2.56
C ASP A 9 18.69 15.87 -2.86
N ASP A 10 19.69 15.37 -2.14
CA ASP A 10 20.20 14.01 -2.14
C ASP A 10 20.21 13.46 -0.70
N PRO A 11 19.40 12.44 -0.37
CA PRO A 11 19.36 11.84 0.97
C PRO A 11 20.64 11.07 1.33
N GLN A 12 21.55 10.82 0.36
CA GLN A 12 22.84 10.18 0.56
C GLN A 12 23.99 11.19 0.76
N ASP A 13 23.70 12.48 0.86
CA ASP A 13 24.68 13.56 1.08
C ASP A 13 25.13 13.58 2.56
N VAL A 14 26.11 12.73 2.89
CA VAL A 14 26.74 12.61 4.22
C VAL A 14 27.26 13.97 4.73
N PRO A 15 27.94 14.82 3.94
CA PRO A 15 28.39 16.14 4.41
C PRO A 15 27.23 17.02 4.91
N ARG A 16 26.07 16.96 4.24
CA ARG A 16 24.86 17.71 4.62
C ARG A 16 24.29 17.22 5.94
N ALA A 17 24.28 15.91 6.16
CA ALA A 17 23.83 15.30 7.40
C ALA A 17 24.73 15.72 8.58
N ILE A 18 26.04 15.75 8.37
CA ILE A 18 27.00 16.24 9.38
C ILE A 18 26.77 17.72 9.68
N GLU A 19 26.55 18.58 8.67
CA GLU A 19 26.24 20.00 8.87
C GLU A 19 24.97 20.19 9.71
N LEU A 20 23.93 19.41 9.46
CA LEU A 20 22.70 19.42 10.26
C LEU A 20 22.97 19.00 11.71
N MET A 21 23.68 17.89 11.92
CA MET A 21 24.00 17.40 13.25
C MET A 21 24.83 18.42 14.06
N GLN A 22 25.84 19.04 13.44
CA GLN A 22 26.64 20.09 14.07
C GLN A 22 25.81 21.34 14.41
N ALA A 23 24.84 21.70 13.55
CA ALA A 23 23.94 22.81 13.82
C ALA A 23 23.04 22.51 15.05
N ILE A 24 22.54 21.29 15.19
CA ILE A 24 21.74 20.86 16.35
C ILE A 24 22.59 20.90 17.64
N ILE A 25 23.83 20.40 17.61
CA ILE A 25 24.76 20.46 18.74
C ILE A 25 25.06 21.90 19.14
N THR A 26 25.34 22.77 18.16
CA THR A 26 25.62 24.18 18.44
C THR A 26 24.40 24.85 19.06
N PHE A 27 23.21 24.57 18.53
CA PHE A 27 21.97 25.10 19.07
C PHE A 27 21.71 24.61 20.50
N SER A 28 21.93 23.33 20.82
CA SER A 28 21.75 22.82 22.18
C SER A 28 22.71 23.46 23.19
N GLN A 29 23.94 23.75 22.79
CA GLN A 29 24.96 24.41 23.64
C GLN A 29 24.66 25.90 23.86
N LEU A 30 24.16 26.62 22.85
CA LEU A 30 23.81 28.04 22.99
C LEU A 30 22.64 28.28 23.96
N GLN A 31 21.79 27.27 24.19
CA GLN A 31 20.67 27.36 25.12
C GLN A 31 21.11 27.17 26.59
N HIS A 32 22.33 26.69 26.85
CA HIS A 32 22.82 26.52 28.22
C HIS A 32 22.95 27.86 28.99
N ASP A 33 23.28 28.95 28.30
CA ASP A 33 23.46 30.28 28.91
C ASP A 33 22.13 31.04 29.09
N SER A 34 21.09 30.71 28.30
CA SER A 34 19.77 31.37 28.33
C SER A 34 18.80 30.71 29.31
N ILE A 35 18.92 29.39 29.55
CA ILE A 35 18.04 28.61 30.42
C ILE A 35 18.26 28.94 31.90
N ASP A 36 19.47 29.31 32.31
CA ASP A 36 19.76 29.68 33.71
C ASP A 36 19.43 31.14 34.06
N SER A 37 19.21 32.01 33.06
CA SER A 37 19.08 33.47 33.28
C SER A 37 17.73 34.10 32.93
N SER A 38 16.81 33.38 32.28
CA SER A 38 15.47 33.92 31.99
C SER A 38 14.39 32.84 32.03
N PHE A 39 13.58 32.86 33.09
CA PHE A 39 12.38 32.04 33.15
C PHE A 39 11.38 32.51 32.07
N SER A 40 11.37 31.83 30.92
CA SER A 40 10.19 31.81 30.06
C SER A 40 9.07 31.09 30.80
N THR A 41 7.92 31.75 30.96
CA THR A 41 6.73 31.23 31.64
C THR A 41 6.01 30.13 30.84
N ASN A 42 6.42 29.86 29.59
CA ASN A 42 5.78 28.87 28.73
C ASN A 42 6.40 27.47 28.95
N ILE A 43 5.57 26.54 29.44
CA ILE A 43 5.98 25.19 29.80
C ILE A 43 6.40 24.34 28.59
N ASP A 44 5.79 24.57 27.43
CA ASP A 44 6.04 23.82 26.20
C ASP A 44 7.42 24.16 25.63
N ILE A 45 7.78 25.45 25.62
CA ILE A 45 9.10 25.90 25.17
C ILE A 45 10.22 25.29 26.04
N ARG A 46 9.97 25.16 27.35
CA ARG A 46 10.94 24.52 28.26
C ARG A 46 11.07 23.02 27.99
N ALA A 47 9.97 22.34 27.67
CA ALA A 47 9.98 20.93 27.29
C ALA A 47 10.72 20.72 25.96
N ASP A 48 10.45 21.55 24.95
CA ASP A 48 11.13 21.51 23.64
C ASP A 48 12.63 21.77 23.78
N LEU A 49 13.03 22.78 24.55
CA LEU A 49 14.45 23.06 24.81
C LEU A 49 15.15 21.92 25.56
N ALA A 50 14.47 21.30 26.52
CA ALA A 50 14.99 20.12 27.21
C ALA A 50 15.14 18.91 26.26
N ALA A 51 14.18 18.69 25.36
CA ALA A 51 14.25 17.64 24.35
C ALA A 51 15.37 17.89 23.33
N ILE A 52 15.52 19.12 22.84
CA ILE A 52 16.59 19.50 21.91
C ILE A 52 17.96 19.37 22.59
N LYS A 53 18.06 19.70 23.88
CA LYS A 53 19.29 19.47 24.65
C LYS A 53 19.66 18.00 24.69
N LEU A 54 18.70 17.14 25.02
CA LEU A 54 18.91 15.70 25.07
C LEU A 54 19.27 15.12 23.69
N LEU A 55 18.63 15.61 22.63
CA LEU A 55 18.95 15.27 21.25
C LEU A 55 20.37 15.74 20.86
N GLY A 56 20.75 16.95 21.26
CA GLY A 56 22.08 17.50 21.05
C GLY A 56 23.16 16.66 21.74
N ASP A 57 22.95 16.28 23.01
CA ASP A 57 23.85 15.41 23.76
C ASP A 57 24.01 14.03 23.07
N LEU A 58 22.90 13.45 22.62
CA LEU A 58 22.89 12.19 21.88
C LEU A 58 23.69 12.29 20.57
N ILE A 59 23.38 13.29 19.74
CA ILE A 59 24.03 13.51 18.43
C ILE A 59 25.52 13.81 18.63
N GLN A 60 25.87 14.64 19.62
CA GLN A 60 27.25 14.95 19.96
C GLN A 60 28.04 13.70 20.34
N SER A 61 27.42 12.80 21.11
CA SER A 61 28.04 11.56 21.60
C SER A 61 28.37 10.58 20.48
N ILE A 62 27.54 10.50 19.42
CA ILE A 62 27.82 9.65 18.25
C ILE A 62 28.71 10.33 17.22
N LEU A 63 28.59 11.64 17.02
CA LEU A 63 29.30 12.33 15.94
C LEU A 63 30.76 12.63 16.27
N LEU A 64 31.04 13.16 17.48
CA LEU A 64 32.39 13.60 17.86
C LEU A 64 33.48 12.54 17.72
N PRO A 65 33.26 11.25 18.06
CA PRO A 65 34.26 10.19 17.88
C PRO A 65 34.86 10.13 16.48
N PHE A 66 34.07 10.44 15.45
CA PHE A 66 34.46 10.30 14.05
C PHE A 66 35.04 11.60 13.45
N ILE A 67 34.61 12.76 13.96
CA ILE A 67 34.96 14.06 13.33
C ILE A 67 36.03 14.85 14.09
N ASN A 68 36.22 14.60 15.40
CA ASN A 68 37.14 15.36 16.22
C ASN A 68 38.50 14.67 16.36
N THR A 69 39.44 15.05 15.47
CA THR A 69 40.81 14.51 15.40
C THR A 69 41.66 14.67 16.65
N ASN A 70 41.23 15.45 17.64
CA ASN A 70 41.98 15.65 18.89
C ASN A 70 41.60 14.64 19.99
N LEU A 71 40.54 13.86 19.81
CA LEU A 71 40.11 12.89 20.82
C LEU A 71 41.07 11.70 20.90
N SER A 72 41.44 11.31 22.11
CA SER A 72 42.06 10.01 22.37
C SER A 72 41.06 8.86 22.20
N LEU A 73 41.56 7.64 22.01
CA LEU A 73 40.70 6.45 21.92
C LEU A 73 39.82 6.27 23.17
N THR A 74 40.36 6.56 24.35
CA THR A 74 39.60 6.56 25.60
C THR A 74 38.42 7.53 25.56
N GLN A 75 38.62 8.75 25.06
CA GLN A 75 37.56 9.74 24.92
C GLN A 75 36.54 9.36 23.84
N GLN A 76 36.99 8.75 22.74
CA GLN A 76 36.08 8.21 21.72
C GLN A 76 35.17 7.13 22.33
N VAL A 77 35.71 6.21 23.12
CA VAL A 77 34.92 5.17 23.81
C VAL A 77 33.98 5.76 24.86
N GLN A 78 34.39 6.81 25.59
CA GLN A 78 33.51 7.52 26.52
C GLN A 78 32.30 8.12 25.79
N CYS A 79 32.52 8.78 24.65
CA CYS A 79 31.46 9.32 23.81
C CYS A 79 30.52 8.23 23.26
N LEU A 80 31.07 7.13 22.73
CA LEU A 80 30.26 6.02 22.22
C LEU A 80 29.46 5.32 23.33
N SER A 81 30.05 5.15 24.52
CA SER A 81 29.34 4.66 25.70
C SER A 81 28.21 5.60 26.10
N CYS A 82 28.46 6.92 26.09
CA CYS A 82 27.44 7.94 26.35
C CYS A 82 26.28 7.82 25.35
N TYR A 83 26.57 7.69 24.06
CA TYR A 83 25.56 7.44 23.03
C TYR A 83 24.77 6.16 23.29
N ALA A 84 25.43 5.04 23.57
CA ALA A 84 24.78 3.74 23.79
C ALA A 84 23.77 3.80 24.96
N HIS A 85 24.15 4.42 26.09
CA HIS A 85 23.28 4.54 27.25
C HIS A 85 22.15 5.57 27.06
N LEU A 86 22.41 6.71 26.40
CA LEU A 86 21.37 7.69 26.06
C LEU A 86 20.35 7.12 25.08
N SER A 87 20.81 6.54 23.97
CA SER A 87 19.93 5.91 22.98
C SER A 87 19.12 4.78 23.62
N PHE A 88 19.72 3.93 24.44
CA PHE A 88 19.01 2.89 25.20
C PHE A 88 17.88 3.48 26.06
N THR A 89 18.17 4.54 26.81
CA THR A 89 17.20 5.16 27.72
C THR A 89 16.03 5.78 26.96
N ILE A 90 16.33 6.60 25.95
CA ILE A 90 15.32 7.30 25.15
C ILE A 90 14.50 6.29 24.36
N PHE A 91 15.14 5.24 23.84
CA PHE A 91 14.47 4.16 23.13
C PHE A 91 13.55 3.34 24.04
N ARG A 92 13.93 3.08 25.30
CA ARG A 92 13.02 2.44 26.26
C ARG A 92 11.79 3.29 26.58
N SER A 93 11.98 4.60 26.70
CA SER A 93 10.90 5.55 26.98
C SER A 93 9.95 5.75 25.78
N HIS A 94 10.49 5.89 24.57
CA HIS A 94 9.73 6.36 23.40
C HIS A 94 9.64 5.36 22.23
N ARG A 95 10.41 4.27 22.26
CA ARG A 95 10.42 3.20 21.24
C ARG A 95 10.56 3.76 19.81
N ARG A 96 9.71 3.27 18.88
CA ARG A 96 9.69 3.66 17.47
C ARG A 96 9.38 5.15 17.22
N ALA A 97 8.85 5.88 18.21
CA ALA A 97 8.65 7.32 18.08
C ALA A 97 9.98 8.10 18.14
N PHE A 98 11.04 7.49 18.68
CA PHE A 98 12.38 8.08 18.72
C PHE A 98 13.23 7.67 17.51
N MET A 99 13.34 6.36 17.22
CA MET A 99 14.03 5.85 16.03
C MET A 99 13.50 4.47 15.62
N PRO A 100 13.64 4.04 14.35
CA PRO A 100 13.30 2.70 13.91
C PRO A 100 14.06 1.60 14.67
N TYR A 101 13.49 0.39 14.75
CA TYR A 101 14.17 -0.77 15.35
C TYR A 101 15.51 -1.06 14.68
N GLN A 102 15.54 -1.00 13.35
CA GLN A 102 16.74 -1.22 12.55
C GLN A 102 17.85 -0.20 12.89
N LEU A 103 17.53 1.09 12.86
CA LEU A 103 18.51 2.14 13.17
C LEU A 103 19.05 2.01 14.60
N TYR A 104 18.18 1.72 15.57
CA TYR A 104 18.62 1.46 16.95
C TYR A 104 19.58 0.26 17.03
N TYR A 105 19.20 -0.85 16.38
CA TYR A 105 20.01 -2.05 16.38
C TYR A 105 21.38 -1.81 15.71
N ASP A 106 21.40 -1.13 14.57
CA ASP A 106 22.60 -0.88 13.79
C ASP A 106 23.57 0.02 14.54
N THR A 107 23.11 1.11 15.16
CA THR A 107 24.01 2.03 15.88
C THR A 107 24.51 1.44 17.21
N GLN A 108 23.70 0.62 17.88
CA GLN A 108 24.15 -0.15 19.06
C GLN A 108 25.16 -1.23 18.66
N THR A 109 24.93 -1.91 17.53
CA THR A 109 25.84 -2.92 16.98
C THR A 109 27.14 -2.30 16.51
N MET A 110 27.10 -1.12 15.88
CA MET A 110 28.28 -0.33 15.53
C MET A 110 29.13 -0.04 16.77
N THR A 111 28.51 0.48 17.84
CA THR A 111 29.21 0.76 19.10
C THR A 111 29.84 -0.50 19.70
N LYS A 112 29.08 -1.60 19.74
CA LYS A 112 29.57 -2.91 20.18
C LYS A 112 30.77 -3.37 19.34
N ASN A 113 30.67 -3.30 18.01
CA ASN A 113 31.73 -3.76 17.12
C ASN A 113 33.03 -2.99 17.34
N ILE A 114 32.96 -1.66 17.48
CA ILE A 114 34.13 -0.82 17.77
C ILE A 114 34.81 -1.27 19.07
N VAL A 115 34.06 -1.44 20.16
CA VAL A 115 34.62 -1.88 21.46
C VAL A 115 35.30 -3.25 21.34
N PHE A 116 34.65 -4.21 20.67
CA PHE A 116 35.23 -5.54 20.46
C PHE A 116 36.47 -5.50 19.56
N CYS A 117 36.51 -4.64 18.55
CA CYS A 117 37.69 -4.48 17.70
C CYS A 117 38.86 -3.84 18.45
N ILE A 118 38.61 -2.89 19.37
CA ILE A 118 39.65 -2.38 20.27
C ILE A 118 40.21 -3.51 21.14
N CYS A 119 39.34 -4.33 21.77
CA CYS A 119 39.79 -5.48 22.55
C CYS A 119 40.67 -6.43 21.72
N LYS A 120 40.23 -6.75 20.48
CA LYS A 120 41.00 -7.61 19.57
C LYS A 120 42.37 -6.98 19.27
N GLN A 121 42.42 -5.69 18.98
CA GLN A 121 43.67 -4.98 18.73
C GLN A 121 44.59 -5.00 19.96
N GLN A 122 44.06 -4.79 21.17
CA GLN A 122 44.84 -4.85 22.40
C GLN A 122 45.47 -6.23 22.64
N VAL A 123 44.77 -7.31 22.26
CA VAL A 123 45.28 -8.68 22.34
C VAL A 123 46.33 -8.97 21.25
N LEU A 124 46.12 -8.45 20.04
CA LEU A 124 47.03 -8.66 18.90
C LEU A 124 48.31 -7.86 19.03
N ASP A 125 48.20 -6.53 19.20
CA ASP A 125 49.30 -5.64 19.50
C ASP A 125 48.80 -4.37 20.22
N PRO A 126 49.04 -4.24 21.54
CA PRO A 126 48.60 -3.09 22.33
C PRO A 126 49.37 -1.80 22.02
N ARG A 127 50.48 -1.85 21.29
CA ARG A 127 51.28 -0.66 20.93
C ARG A 127 50.79 0.01 19.65
N GLU A 128 50.02 -0.71 18.85
CA GLU A 128 49.49 -0.22 17.59
C GLU A 128 48.27 0.68 17.77
N LYS A 129 48.10 1.58 16.81
CA LYS A 129 46.98 2.53 16.75
C LYS A 129 45.71 1.80 16.30
N PHE A 130 44.57 2.19 16.86
CA PHE A 130 43.26 1.74 16.40
C PHE A 130 42.45 2.95 15.94
N PHE A 131 42.18 3.05 14.65
CA PHE A 131 41.33 4.09 14.08
C PHE A 131 39.91 3.57 13.94
N ILE A 132 38.95 4.20 14.64
CA ILE A 132 37.56 3.71 14.66
C ILE A 132 36.88 3.75 13.29
N GLY A 133 37.31 4.64 12.39
CA GLY A 133 36.80 4.72 11.02
C GLY A 133 37.12 3.48 10.16
N ASP A 134 38.15 2.70 10.53
CA ASP A 134 38.45 1.43 9.87
C ASP A 134 37.39 0.35 10.14
N SER A 135 36.44 0.61 11.07
CA SER A 135 35.29 -0.26 11.32
C SER A 135 34.11 0.00 10.38
N GLY A 136 34.18 1.04 9.53
CA GLY A 136 33.19 1.37 8.50
C GLY A 136 33.45 0.69 7.16
N ASP A 137 32.65 1.02 6.16
CA ASP A 137 32.67 0.47 4.80
C ASP A 137 33.16 1.45 3.72
N ASP A 138 33.65 2.64 4.08
CA ASP A 138 34.21 3.64 3.16
C ASP A 138 35.21 3.04 2.15
N ARG A 139 36.04 2.09 2.59
CA ARG A 139 37.02 1.42 1.71
C ARG A 139 36.35 0.56 0.64
N LEU A 140 35.21 -0.06 0.95
CA LEU A 140 34.40 -0.79 0.01
C LEU A 140 33.66 0.17 -0.94
N GLU A 141 33.16 1.29 -0.43
CA GLU A 141 32.52 2.31 -1.25
C GLU A 141 33.50 2.94 -2.25
N LEU A 142 34.72 3.24 -1.82
CA LEU A 142 35.81 3.68 -2.70
C LEU A 142 36.09 2.66 -3.81
N HIS A 143 36.07 1.37 -3.46
CA HIS A 143 36.25 0.29 -4.44
C HIS A 143 35.09 0.24 -5.46
N PHE A 144 33.85 0.47 -5.02
CA PHE A 144 32.72 0.64 -5.93
C PHE A 144 32.85 1.91 -6.80
N GLY A 145 33.40 2.99 -6.24
CA GLY A 145 33.78 4.19 -6.98
C GLY A 145 34.77 3.89 -8.11
N HIS A 146 35.89 3.22 -7.80
CA HIS A 146 36.89 2.79 -8.78
C HIS A 146 36.28 1.91 -9.88
N THR A 147 35.46 0.92 -9.49
CA THR A 147 34.76 0.04 -10.42
C THR A 147 33.88 0.81 -11.41
N ARG A 148 33.17 1.85 -10.94
CA ARG A 148 32.35 2.72 -11.79
C ARG A 148 33.21 3.63 -12.68
N MET A 149 34.33 4.14 -12.16
CA MET A 149 35.25 5.02 -12.90
C MET A 149 35.96 4.32 -14.06
N ILE A 150 36.28 3.03 -13.94
CA ILE A 150 36.86 2.22 -15.03
C ILE A 150 35.95 2.23 -16.29
N GLY A 151 34.63 2.37 -16.10
CA GLY A 151 33.67 2.48 -17.20
C GLY A 151 33.66 3.84 -17.93
N GLY A 152 34.42 4.82 -17.47
CA GLY A 152 34.45 6.17 -18.04
C GLY A 152 33.06 6.81 -18.12
N HIS A 153 32.60 7.11 -19.34
CA HIS A 153 31.26 7.66 -19.58
C HIS A 153 30.12 6.68 -19.28
N ASN A 154 30.40 5.37 -19.18
CA ASN A 154 29.41 4.35 -18.84
C ASN A 154 29.57 3.86 -17.40
N SER A 155 29.08 4.67 -16.47
CA SER A 155 29.01 4.34 -15.03
C SER A 155 27.99 3.26 -14.68
N GLY A 156 27.06 2.95 -15.60
CA GLY A 156 26.22 1.76 -15.52
C GLY A 156 26.98 0.55 -16.06
N CYS A 157 26.89 -0.60 -15.39
CA CYS A 157 27.52 -1.84 -15.83
C CYS A 157 26.52 -2.99 -15.79
N SER A 158 26.57 -3.87 -16.79
CA SER A 158 25.93 -5.18 -16.70
C SER A 158 26.65 -6.04 -15.66
N TYR A 159 26.00 -7.11 -15.19
CA TYR A 159 26.61 -8.04 -14.24
C TYR A 159 27.98 -8.58 -14.73
N SER A 160 28.09 -8.95 -16.01
CA SER A 160 29.37 -9.38 -16.60
C SER A 160 30.44 -8.29 -16.57
N GLN A 161 30.07 -7.05 -16.91
CA GLN A 161 30.98 -5.91 -16.86
C GLN A 161 31.40 -5.57 -15.43
N VAL A 162 30.55 -5.79 -14.43
CA VAL A 162 30.91 -5.62 -13.02
C VAL A 162 32.02 -6.60 -12.63
N LEU A 163 31.93 -7.87 -13.04
CA LEU A 163 32.96 -8.87 -12.74
C LEU A 163 34.32 -8.47 -13.33
N ASP A 164 34.35 -8.07 -14.60
CA ASP A 164 35.58 -7.66 -15.27
C ASP A 164 36.18 -6.38 -14.64
N ARG A 165 35.32 -5.39 -14.36
CA ARG A 165 35.76 -4.11 -13.77
C ARG A 165 36.20 -4.27 -12.31
N LEU A 166 35.57 -5.15 -11.53
CA LEU A 166 35.99 -5.46 -10.16
C LEU A 166 37.36 -6.12 -10.15
N GLY A 167 37.63 -7.05 -11.08
CA GLY A 167 38.95 -7.66 -11.25
C GLY A 167 40.02 -6.60 -11.49
N ALA A 168 39.78 -5.71 -12.47
CA ALA A 168 40.69 -4.61 -12.77
C ALA A 168 40.85 -3.61 -11.60
N ALA A 169 39.75 -3.23 -10.93
CA ALA A 169 39.79 -2.36 -9.75
C ALA A 169 40.63 -2.99 -8.62
N LYS A 170 40.52 -4.32 -8.44
CA LYS A 170 41.28 -5.03 -7.41
C LYS A 170 42.77 -5.08 -7.70
N ASP A 171 43.14 -5.27 -8.97
CA ASP A 171 44.54 -5.21 -9.41
C ASP A 171 45.13 -3.80 -9.20
N ILE A 172 44.36 -2.75 -9.52
CA ILE A 172 44.74 -1.35 -9.29
C ILE A 172 44.95 -1.08 -7.80
N ASP A 173 43.98 -1.43 -6.94
CA ASP A 173 44.10 -1.29 -5.48
C ASP A 173 45.31 -2.07 -4.94
N GLY A 174 45.59 -3.25 -5.50
CA GLY A 174 46.75 -4.07 -5.14
C GLY A 174 48.08 -3.44 -5.54
N VAL A 175 48.12 -2.66 -6.63
CA VAL A 175 49.28 -1.85 -7.02
C VAL A 175 49.44 -0.67 -6.06
N PHE A 176 48.37 0.09 -5.79
CA PHE A 176 48.42 1.23 -4.86
C PHE A 176 48.81 0.81 -3.44
N LYS A 177 48.36 -0.35 -2.96
CA LYS A 177 48.77 -0.87 -1.66
C LYS A 177 50.27 -1.23 -1.57
N ARG A 178 50.87 -1.67 -2.69
CA ARG A 178 52.31 -1.96 -2.78
C ARG A 178 53.15 -0.71 -3.04
N HIS A 179 52.54 0.28 -3.66
CA HIS A 179 53.14 1.54 -4.07
C HIS A 179 52.29 2.72 -3.59
N PRO A 180 52.27 3.02 -2.28
CA PRO A 180 51.48 4.12 -1.72
C PRO A 180 51.80 5.49 -2.34
N GLU A 181 52.96 5.64 -2.97
CA GLU A 181 53.37 6.84 -3.71
C GLU A 181 52.55 7.11 -4.98
N LEU A 182 51.91 6.08 -5.56
CA LEU A 182 51.15 6.19 -6.81
C LEU A 182 49.70 6.65 -6.59
N ASP A 183 49.18 6.38 -5.39
CA ASP A 183 47.89 6.87 -4.93
C ASP A 183 48.05 7.38 -3.49
N PRO A 184 48.62 8.59 -3.31
CA PRO A 184 48.79 9.19 -1.99
C PRO A 184 47.45 9.59 -1.35
N GLY A 185 46.32 9.20 -1.95
CA GLY A 185 44.98 9.68 -1.64
C GLY A 185 44.78 11.13 -2.06
N HIS A 186 43.60 11.68 -1.78
CA HIS A 186 43.32 13.09 -1.99
C HIS A 186 44.12 13.95 -1.00
N HIS A 187 45.35 14.31 -1.38
CA HIS A 187 46.20 15.22 -0.60
C HIS A 187 45.65 16.66 -0.71
N ARG A 188 44.69 17.03 0.13
CA ARG A 188 44.18 18.42 0.17
C ARG A 188 44.94 19.26 1.19
N LEU A 189 45.57 20.31 0.68
CA LEU A 189 46.65 21.07 1.33
C LEU A 189 46.27 21.89 2.58
N LYS A 190 45.00 22.00 2.98
CA LYS A 190 44.58 22.65 4.25
C LYS A 190 43.23 22.11 4.72
N MET A 191 43.12 21.69 5.99
CA MET A 191 41.85 21.73 6.73
C MET A 191 41.47 23.21 6.91
N GLY A 192 40.88 23.80 5.88
CA GLY A 192 40.52 25.21 5.84
C GLY A 192 39.03 25.36 5.60
N THR A 193 38.29 25.66 6.68
CA THR A 193 37.02 26.42 6.70
C THR A 193 35.80 25.89 5.92
N ARG A 194 35.89 24.79 5.17
CA ARG A 194 34.74 24.17 4.47
C ARG A 194 34.30 22.86 5.13
N HIS A 195 32.99 22.64 5.18
CA HIS A 195 32.34 21.48 5.83
C HIS A 195 32.47 20.19 5.00
N GLU A 196 32.77 20.31 3.69
CA GLU A 196 33.09 19.21 2.74
C GLU A 196 34.37 18.40 3.09
N ASN A 197 35.02 18.70 4.22
CA ASN A 197 36.32 18.14 4.61
C ASN A 197 36.20 17.00 5.65
N ILE A 198 34.99 16.71 6.14
CA ILE A 198 34.78 15.79 7.28
C ILE A 198 34.71 14.32 6.83
N ASP A 199 34.22 14.05 5.62
CA ASP A 199 34.05 12.69 5.08
C ASP A 199 35.33 12.07 4.50
N HIS A 200 36.47 12.73 4.71
CA HIS A 200 37.77 12.29 4.21
C HIS A 200 38.86 12.33 5.30
N ILE A 201 38.46 12.26 6.57
CA ILE A 201 39.39 12.17 7.70
C ILE A 201 40.04 10.78 7.69
N ASN A 202 41.37 10.74 7.61
CA ASN A 202 42.14 9.50 7.68
C ASN A 202 42.88 9.37 9.02
N CYS A 203 43.43 8.17 9.28
CA CYS A 203 44.20 7.87 10.49
C CYS A 203 45.42 8.81 10.67
N GLU A 204 46.06 9.25 9.58
CA GLU A 204 47.23 10.14 9.62
C GLU A 204 46.90 11.56 10.07
N MET A 205 45.67 12.02 9.81
CA MET A 205 45.17 13.32 10.26
C MET A 205 44.80 13.33 11.75
N TRP A 206 44.78 12.16 12.42
CA TRP A 206 44.41 12.04 13.82
C TRP A 206 45.55 12.46 14.76
N ARG A 207 45.29 13.42 15.64
CA ARG A 207 46.27 13.99 16.59
C ARG A 207 46.15 13.41 17.99
N GLY A 208 44.95 12.99 18.38
CA GLY A 208 44.70 12.36 19.67
C GLY A 208 45.42 11.01 19.81
N ASP A 209 45.66 10.60 21.05
CA ASP A 209 46.31 9.31 21.33
C ASP A 209 45.33 8.15 21.08
N ILE A 210 45.51 7.49 19.94
CA ILE A 210 44.69 6.35 19.51
C ILE A 210 45.39 5.00 19.67
N VAL A 211 46.43 4.91 20.50
CA VAL A 211 47.10 3.64 20.81
C VAL A 211 46.16 2.74 21.62
N SER A 212 45.86 1.56 21.09
CA SER A 212 44.85 0.65 21.64
C SER A 212 45.13 0.27 23.10
N GLY A 213 46.37 -0.06 23.46
CA GLY A 213 46.77 -0.48 24.81
C GLY A 213 46.73 0.61 25.87
N ARG A 214 46.53 1.88 25.50
CA ARG A 214 46.36 3.00 26.45
C ARG A 214 44.90 3.29 26.79
N CYS A 215 43.96 2.65 26.10
CA CYS A 215 42.53 2.76 26.34
C CYS A 215 42.06 1.71 27.34
N ASP A 216 41.80 2.10 28.59
CA ASP A 216 41.13 1.22 29.55
C ASP A 216 39.62 1.17 29.28
N LEU A 217 39.19 0.12 28.57
CA LEU A 217 37.80 -0.01 28.11
C LEU A 217 36.76 -0.04 29.25
N PRO A 218 36.95 -0.79 30.36
CA PRO A 218 36.01 -0.78 31.47
C PRO A 218 35.81 0.61 32.08
N SER A 219 36.90 1.34 32.38
CA SER A 219 36.78 2.70 32.93
C SER A 219 36.18 3.67 31.93
N ALA A 220 36.59 3.61 30.65
CA ALA A 220 36.03 4.47 29.60
C ALA A 220 34.52 4.24 29.42
N TRP A 221 34.08 2.98 29.42
CA TRP A 221 32.68 2.61 29.32
C TRP A 221 31.87 3.11 30.53
N GLN A 222 32.41 2.90 31.74
CA GLN A 222 31.79 3.38 32.98
C GLN A 222 31.68 4.91 33.01
N MET A 223 32.73 5.63 32.64
CA MET A 223 32.71 7.10 32.59
C MET A 223 31.64 7.61 31.63
N GLY A 224 31.49 7.00 30.46
CA GLY A 224 30.42 7.35 29.53
C GLY A 224 29.02 7.15 30.12
N ARG A 225 28.79 6.04 30.84
CA ARG A 225 27.53 5.81 31.58
C ARG A 225 27.27 6.87 32.65
N ASP A 226 28.30 7.21 33.41
CA ASP A 226 28.19 8.15 34.53
C ASP A 226 27.90 9.58 34.02
N MET A 227 28.43 9.97 32.87
CA MET A 227 28.05 11.20 32.16
C MET A 227 26.55 11.22 31.84
N VAL A 228 26.01 10.11 31.33
CA VAL A 228 24.58 9.99 31.01
C VAL A 228 23.70 10.10 32.24
N LEU A 229 24.07 9.43 33.33
CA LEU A 229 23.33 9.52 34.60
C LEU A 229 23.26 10.97 35.11
N SER A 230 24.36 11.73 34.98
CA SER A 230 24.38 13.15 35.37
C SER A 230 23.42 14.02 34.55
N ASN A 231 23.26 13.72 33.25
CA ASN A 231 22.35 14.44 32.36
C ASN A 231 20.88 14.03 32.59
N LEU A 232 20.62 12.72 32.74
CA LEU A 232 19.27 12.17 32.88
C LEU A 232 18.62 12.46 34.24
N THR A 233 19.41 12.56 35.31
CA THR A 233 18.91 12.99 36.63
C THR A 233 18.28 14.39 36.59
N ARG A 234 18.66 15.20 35.61
CA ARG A 234 18.13 16.56 35.38
C ARG A 234 17.04 16.60 34.29
N SER A 235 16.66 15.45 33.72
CA SER A 235 15.69 15.32 32.64
C SER A 235 14.29 14.96 33.15
N GLN A 236 13.29 15.00 32.27
CA GLN A 236 11.91 14.57 32.58
C GLN A 236 11.68 13.07 32.30
N ILE A 237 12.73 12.31 31.94
CA ILE A 237 12.60 10.87 31.68
C ILE A 237 12.40 10.14 33.02
N ASP A 238 11.51 9.16 33.02
CA ASP A 238 11.26 8.33 34.21
C ASP A 238 12.51 7.51 34.60
N PRO A 239 12.96 7.55 35.87
CA PRO A 239 14.05 6.73 36.41
C PRO A 239 13.99 5.23 36.06
N ILE A 240 12.79 4.67 35.84
CA ILE A 240 12.62 3.27 35.44
C ILE A 240 13.36 2.94 34.13
N ASN A 241 13.60 3.94 33.27
CA ASN A 241 14.22 3.77 31.97
C ASN A 241 15.75 3.90 31.97
N TYR A 242 16.35 4.43 33.05
CA TYR A 242 17.81 4.64 33.15
C TYR A 242 18.46 4.14 34.44
N SER A 243 17.72 3.41 35.28
CA SER A 243 18.29 2.69 36.43
C SER A 243 19.12 1.49 35.97
N PHE A 244 20.27 1.75 35.34
CA PHE A 244 21.10 0.74 34.66
C PHE A 244 21.49 -0.43 35.57
N ALA A 245 21.76 -0.17 36.85
CA ALA A 245 22.10 -1.23 37.81
C ALA A 245 20.94 -2.21 38.02
N THR A 246 19.70 -1.70 38.08
CA THR A 246 18.50 -2.53 38.21
C THR A 246 18.18 -3.23 36.89
N LEU A 247 18.25 -2.51 35.77
CA LEU A 247 17.92 -3.02 34.45
C LEU A 247 18.85 -4.15 34.02
N PHE A 248 20.17 -3.98 34.18
CA PHE A 248 21.16 -4.99 33.80
C PHE A 248 21.37 -6.08 34.87
N SER A 249 20.60 -6.06 35.97
CA SER A 249 20.54 -7.19 36.90
C SER A 249 19.76 -8.37 36.32
N ASP A 250 18.84 -8.11 35.40
CA ASP A 250 18.14 -9.12 34.62
C ASP A 250 19.00 -9.53 33.40
N PRO A 251 19.44 -10.80 33.29
CA PRO A 251 20.28 -11.26 32.18
C PRO A 251 19.57 -11.23 30.82
N SER A 252 18.24 -11.07 30.80
CA SER A 252 17.47 -10.93 29.57
C SER A 252 17.60 -9.53 28.97
N ILE A 253 17.98 -8.51 29.75
CA ILE A 253 18.10 -7.11 29.33
C ILE A 253 19.57 -6.76 29.07
N ASP A 254 19.85 -6.28 27.87
CA ASP A 254 21.15 -5.68 27.51
C ASP A 254 20.96 -4.53 26.50
N MET A 255 22.07 -3.93 26.04
CA MET A 255 22.05 -2.80 25.10
C MET A 255 21.36 -3.10 23.75
N LEU A 256 21.28 -4.36 23.33
CA LEU A 256 20.60 -4.79 22.10
C LEU A 256 19.20 -5.36 22.37
N ARG A 257 18.91 -5.72 23.63
CA ARG A 257 17.65 -6.28 24.11
C ARG A 257 17.07 -5.36 25.20
N PRO A 258 16.67 -4.13 24.86
CA PRO A 258 16.27 -3.13 25.85
C PRO A 258 14.97 -3.46 26.57
N PHE A 259 14.19 -4.47 26.18
CA PHE A 259 12.95 -4.87 26.86
C PHE A 259 12.98 -6.29 27.44
N GLY A 260 14.11 -7.00 27.32
CA GLY A 260 14.20 -8.39 27.74
C GLY A 260 13.67 -9.38 26.71
N LEU A 261 13.20 -10.54 27.19
CA LEU A 261 12.49 -11.58 26.41
C LEU A 261 13.30 -12.28 25.31
N ASN A 262 14.64 -12.21 25.34
CA ASN A 262 15.51 -12.77 24.29
C ASN A 262 15.22 -12.26 22.87
N LYS A 263 14.54 -11.12 22.72
CA LYS A 263 14.19 -10.56 21.42
C LYS A 263 15.23 -9.51 20.98
N TYR A 264 15.94 -9.79 19.89
CA TYR A 264 16.75 -8.79 19.20
C TYR A 264 15.85 -7.94 18.31
N LEU A 265 15.85 -6.63 18.54
CA LEU A 265 15.06 -5.69 17.76
C LEU A 265 15.63 -5.58 16.34
N GLY A 266 14.77 -5.60 15.32
CA GLY A 266 15.17 -5.42 13.91
C GLY A 266 15.69 -6.69 13.21
N ILE A 267 15.89 -7.79 13.94
CA ILE A 267 16.28 -9.10 13.38
C ILE A 267 15.14 -10.11 13.43
N SER A 268 14.17 -9.93 14.32
CA SER A 268 13.10 -10.91 14.52
C SER A 268 12.07 -10.89 13.38
N VAL A 269 11.58 -12.08 13.01
CA VAL A 269 10.60 -12.28 11.90
C VAL A 269 9.27 -11.57 12.16
N ASP A 270 8.98 -11.20 13.41
CA ASP A 270 7.77 -10.47 13.80
C ASP A 270 7.90 -8.94 13.63
N ASP A 271 9.07 -8.42 13.27
CA ASP A 271 9.34 -6.98 13.12
C ASP A 271 9.27 -6.50 11.64
N THR A 272 8.67 -7.29 10.73
CA THR A 272 8.77 -7.17 9.25
C THR A 272 8.05 -6.00 8.57
N GLU A 273 7.91 -4.85 9.23
CA GLU A 273 7.57 -3.62 8.51
C GLU A 273 8.72 -2.62 8.63
N ASP A 274 9.71 -2.84 7.76
CA ASP A 274 10.80 -1.93 7.51
C ASP A 274 10.27 -0.62 6.91
N VAL A 275 10.33 0.47 7.68
CA VAL A 275 9.95 1.83 7.22
C VAL A 275 11.17 2.59 6.70
N SER A 276 12.37 1.99 6.73
CA SER A 276 13.57 2.63 6.19
C SER A 276 13.67 2.36 4.68
N MET A 277 12.94 3.17 3.90
CA MET A 277 13.00 3.20 2.42
C MET A 277 12.78 1.84 1.73
N SER A 278 11.55 1.54 1.36
CA SER A 278 11.20 0.44 0.48
C SER A 278 11.89 0.57 -0.90
N ALA A 279 13.07 -0.02 -1.05
CA ALA A 279 13.57 -0.46 -2.35
C ALA A 279 12.80 -1.73 -2.76
N PRO A 280 12.33 -1.87 -4.01
CA PRO A 280 11.66 -3.07 -4.44
C PRO A 280 12.62 -4.28 -4.39
N PRO A 281 12.15 -5.47 -3.99
CA PRO A 281 12.99 -6.66 -3.92
C PRO A 281 13.46 -7.07 -5.32
N ILE A 282 14.78 -7.20 -5.49
CA ILE A 282 15.37 -7.90 -6.63
C ILE A 282 15.19 -9.39 -6.36
N SER A 283 14.23 -10.03 -7.03
CA SER A 283 14.13 -11.49 -7.01
C SER A 283 15.31 -12.07 -7.79
N SER A 284 16.31 -12.57 -7.06
CA SER A 284 17.32 -13.48 -7.60
C SER A 284 17.02 -14.88 -7.09
N THR A 285 16.31 -15.69 -7.88
CA THR A 285 16.35 -17.15 -7.75
C THR A 285 17.20 -17.71 -8.89
N PRO A 286 18.17 -18.60 -8.61
CA PRO A 286 19.07 -19.15 -9.61
C PRO A 286 18.33 -20.15 -10.49
N GLN A 287 18.24 -19.87 -11.80
CA GLN A 287 17.86 -20.90 -12.76
C GLN A 287 19.03 -21.87 -12.91
N VAL A 288 18.85 -23.08 -12.38
CA VAL A 288 19.64 -24.25 -12.77
C VAL A 288 19.31 -24.53 -14.24
N LEU A 289 20.28 -24.26 -15.13
CA LEU A 289 20.25 -24.68 -16.52
C LEU A 289 20.58 -26.17 -16.57
N GLU A 290 19.59 -27.00 -16.93
CA GLU A 290 19.87 -28.32 -17.47
C GLU A 290 20.17 -28.21 -18.97
N ASP A 291 21.30 -28.81 -19.33
CA ASP A 291 21.89 -28.96 -20.66
C ASP A 291 20.97 -29.76 -21.59
N VAL A 292 20.55 -29.17 -22.73
CA VAL A 292 20.35 -29.95 -23.98
C VAL A 292 20.73 -29.10 -25.18
N SER A 293 21.81 -29.54 -25.83
CA SER A 293 22.36 -29.03 -27.09
C SER A 293 21.56 -29.56 -28.30
N SER A 294 21.15 -28.69 -29.23
CA SER A 294 21.34 -28.84 -30.70
C SER A 294 20.50 -27.84 -31.53
N HIS A 295 21.20 -26.98 -32.29
CA HIS A 295 20.73 -26.21 -33.48
C HIS A 295 20.46 -27.16 -34.68
N PRO A 296 19.68 -26.80 -35.75
CA PRO A 296 19.97 -25.71 -36.73
C PRO A 296 18.72 -24.91 -37.20
N ALA A 297 18.78 -23.57 -37.34
CA ALA A 297 19.20 -22.72 -38.46
C ALA A 297 18.09 -22.35 -39.50
N LEU A 298 18.02 -21.04 -39.82
CA LEU A 298 17.34 -20.35 -40.96
C LEU A 298 15.80 -20.15 -40.78
N THR A 299 15.17 -19.01 -41.09
CA THR A 299 15.42 -17.91 -42.05
C THR A 299 14.63 -16.66 -41.66
N ASP A 300 15.12 -15.49 -42.10
CA ASP A 300 14.49 -14.17 -42.07
C ASP A 300 13.05 -14.15 -42.61
N VAL A 301 12.17 -13.45 -41.87
CA VAL A 301 10.98 -12.80 -42.44
C VAL A 301 10.77 -11.46 -41.72
N GLU A 302 11.05 -10.36 -42.43
CA GLU A 302 10.53 -9.03 -42.14
C GLU A 302 9.00 -9.07 -42.09
N LEU A 303 8.39 -8.70 -40.97
CA LEU A 303 6.96 -8.38 -40.92
C LEU A 303 6.71 -7.17 -40.02
N MET A 304 6.20 -6.14 -40.71
CA MET A 304 5.70 -4.86 -40.25
C MET A 304 4.83 -5.00 -38.99
N HIS A 305 5.15 -4.27 -37.92
CA HIS A 305 4.24 -4.06 -36.82
C HIS A 305 3.37 -2.83 -37.11
N VAL A 306 2.10 -3.11 -37.34
CA VAL A 306 0.98 -2.15 -37.40
C VAL A 306 0.63 -1.78 -35.95
N ASP A 307 0.60 -0.47 -35.68
CA ASP A 307 0.06 0.10 -34.44
C ASP A 307 -1.36 -0.41 -34.20
N GLY A 308 -1.53 -1.17 -33.12
CA GLY A 308 -2.81 -1.61 -32.60
C GLY A 308 -2.86 -1.31 -31.11
N ASP A 309 -3.40 -0.14 -30.79
CA ASP A 309 -3.73 0.28 -29.43
C ASP A 309 -4.68 -0.74 -28.77
N ASN A 310 -4.13 -1.59 -27.90
CA ASN A 310 -4.88 -2.33 -26.90
C ASN A 310 -4.55 -1.70 -25.53
N GLU A 311 -5.50 -0.91 -25.00
CA GLU A 311 -5.53 -0.51 -23.59
C GLU A 311 -5.62 -1.79 -22.74
N SER A 312 -4.47 -2.25 -22.23
CA SER A 312 -4.38 -3.27 -21.18
C SER A 312 -4.51 -2.61 -19.82
N ASP A 313 -5.34 -3.21 -18.96
CA ASP A 313 -5.49 -2.92 -17.53
C ASP A 313 -4.13 -2.92 -16.81
N GLU A 314 -3.55 -1.73 -16.67
CA GLU A 314 -2.37 -1.46 -15.84
C GLU A 314 -2.82 -1.19 -14.39
N PRO A 315 -2.19 -1.80 -13.38
CA PRO A 315 -2.50 -1.54 -11.99
C PRO A 315 -2.19 -0.08 -11.62
N ILE A 316 -3.20 0.65 -11.17
CA ILE A 316 -3.06 2.02 -10.68
C ILE A 316 -2.36 1.97 -9.32
N LEU A 317 -1.06 2.33 -9.31
CA LEU A 317 -0.28 2.56 -8.10
C LEU A 317 -0.84 3.74 -7.30
N THR A 318 -0.81 3.64 -5.98
CA THR A 318 -1.46 4.58 -5.06
C THR A 318 -0.60 5.83 -4.83
N PHE A 319 -1.25 6.97 -4.57
CA PHE A 319 -0.58 8.22 -4.21
C PHE A 319 0.12 8.17 -2.84
N GLU A 320 -0.27 7.25 -1.95
CA GLU A 320 0.39 7.01 -0.66
C GLU A 320 1.73 6.26 -0.79
N GLU A 321 1.94 5.49 -1.87
CA GLU A 321 3.26 4.94 -2.24
C GLU A 321 4.22 6.01 -2.78
N ALA A 322 3.74 7.25 -2.98
CA ALA A 322 4.57 8.40 -3.38
C ALA A 322 4.70 9.49 -2.29
N LEU A 323 4.17 9.29 -1.08
CA LEU A 323 4.15 10.32 -0.02
C LEU A 323 4.75 9.90 1.34
N THR A 324 5.32 8.70 1.47
CA THR A 324 5.99 8.29 2.72
C THR A 324 7.44 8.76 2.87
N ALA A 325 7.85 9.81 2.14
CA ALA A 325 9.05 10.57 2.46
C ALA A 325 8.69 12.05 2.71
N GLN A 326 8.98 12.50 3.94
CA GLN A 326 8.99 13.88 4.44
C GLN A 326 7.67 14.44 4.99
N SER A 327 7.48 14.33 6.31
CA SER A 327 7.72 15.47 7.21
C SER A 327 7.42 15.08 8.65
N ASP A 328 8.40 15.26 9.52
CA ASP A 328 8.19 15.63 10.93
C ASP A 328 9.47 16.32 11.42
N ILE A 329 9.47 17.66 11.44
CA ILE A 329 10.13 18.44 12.51
C ILE A 329 9.26 19.67 12.78
N ASN A 330 8.69 19.68 13.98
CA ASN A 330 8.12 20.84 14.66
C ASN A 330 9.25 21.81 15.07
N LEU A 331 9.03 23.12 14.85
CA LEU A 331 9.80 24.21 15.48
C LEU A 331 8.81 25.30 15.97
N PRO A 332 9.00 25.90 17.15
CA PRO A 332 8.05 26.86 17.73
C PRO A 332 8.15 28.29 17.14
N PRO A 333 7.09 29.11 17.26
CA PRO A 333 6.99 30.46 16.67
C PRO A 333 7.70 31.57 17.47
N PRO A 334 8.18 32.65 16.81
CA PRO A 334 8.67 33.86 17.46
C PRO A 334 7.50 34.73 17.97
N GLN A 335 7.64 35.27 19.19
CA GLN A 335 6.71 36.24 19.79
C GLN A 335 6.80 37.59 19.05
N SER A 336 5.67 38.09 18.55
CA SER A 336 5.54 39.45 18.03
C SER A 336 4.63 40.31 18.92
N VAL A 337 5.16 41.48 19.25
CA VAL A 337 4.59 42.61 19.99
C VAL A 337 3.14 42.96 19.58
N PRO A 338 2.26 43.43 20.50
CA PRO A 338 0.88 43.76 20.17
C PRO A 338 0.81 44.99 19.26
N ILE A 339 0.22 44.84 18.07
CA ILE A 339 -0.14 45.94 17.16
C ILE A 339 -1.60 46.33 17.44
N PRO A 340 -1.99 47.63 17.38
CA PRO A 340 -3.31 48.09 17.77
C PRO A 340 -4.42 47.45 16.93
N SER A 341 -5.47 47.00 17.61
CA SER A 341 -6.66 46.37 17.02
C SER A 341 -7.40 47.33 16.08
N ASP A 342 -7.42 46.99 14.79
CA ASP A 342 -8.31 47.60 13.80
C ASP A 342 -9.77 47.25 14.15
N PRO A 343 -10.63 48.23 14.48
CA PRO A 343 -12.00 48.00 14.97
C PRO A 343 -12.94 47.40 13.92
N SER A 344 -12.51 47.19 12.67
CA SER A 344 -13.28 46.52 11.62
C SER A 344 -12.92 45.04 11.41
N ALA A 345 -11.96 44.49 12.15
CA ALA A 345 -11.53 43.10 11.97
C ALA A 345 -12.49 42.10 12.64
N PRO A 346 -12.85 40.97 11.99
CA PRO A 346 -13.63 39.90 12.62
C PRO A 346 -12.84 39.28 13.79
N PRO A 347 -13.52 38.72 14.82
CA PRO A 347 -12.87 38.15 15.99
C PRO A 347 -11.87 37.04 15.58
N ILE A 348 -10.73 37.01 16.26
CA ILE A 348 -9.72 35.97 16.10
C ILE A 348 -10.38 34.60 16.34
N PRO A 349 -10.11 33.58 15.52
CA PRO A 349 -10.63 32.24 15.75
C PRO A 349 -10.13 31.68 17.09
N GLU A 350 -11.04 31.24 17.97
CA GLU A 350 -10.73 30.67 19.28
C GLU A 350 -11.48 29.33 19.48
N GLY A 351 -10.79 28.34 20.06
CA GLY A 351 -11.30 26.99 20.34
C GLY A 351 -10.19 26.03 20.79
N PRO A 352 -10.51 24.84 21.35
CA PRO A 352 -9.50 23.89 21.80
C PRO A 352 -8.62 23.44 20.62
N GLY A 353 -7.32 23.74 20.68
CA GLY A 353 -6.36 23.43 19.61
C GLY A 353 -6.22 24.51 18.52
N ILE A 354 -6.91 25.64 18.63
CA ILE A 354 -6.72 26.80 17.73
C ILE A 354 -5.77 27.79 18.40
N ARG A 355 -4.56 27.97 17.86
CA ARG A 355 -3.62 29.02 18.30
C ARG A 355 -3.84 30.26 17.45
N ALA A 356 -4.26 31.36 18.08
CA ALA A 356 -4.48 32.65 17.42
C ALA A 356 -3.27 33.11 16.58
N ASP A 357 -2.06 32.83 17.06
CA ASP A 357 -0.79 33.21 16.43
C ASP A 357 -0.52 32.52 15.08
N ASP A 358 -1.23 31.44 14.76
CA ASP A 358 -1.04 30.71 13.51
C ASP A 358 -1.82 31.35 12.33
N TYR A 359 -2.58 32.41 12.61
CA TYR A 359 -3.40 33.10 11.63
C TYR A 359 -2.90 34.53 11.37
N LEU A 360 -2.91 34.95 10.11
CA LEU A 360 -2.60 36.31 9.68
C LEU A 360 -3.86 36.97 9.12
N LEU A 361 -4.14 38.20 9.54
CA LEU A 361 -5.25 38.99 9.00
C LEU A 361 -4.85 39.54 7.62
N PHE A 362 -5.44 39.01 6.56
CA PHE A 362 -5.21 39.48 5.20
C PHE A 362 -6.55 39.84 4.54
N LYS A 363 -6.73 41.12 4.19
CA LYS A 363 -7.95 41.69 3.58
C LYS A 363 -9.24 41.34 4.35
N GLY A 364 -9.20 41.48 5.68
CA GLY A 364 -10.39 41.31 6.53
C GLY A 364 -10.76 39.87 6.89
N ARG A 365 -9.86 38.89 6.67
CA ARG A 365 -10.06 37.50 7.12
C ARG A 365 -8.76 36.88 7.66
N TRP A 366 -8.89 36.04 8.68
CA TRP A 366 -7.79 35.31 9.31
C TRP A 366 -7.41 34.09 8.46
N ILE A 367 -6.15 34.01 8.00
CA ILE A 367 -5.63 32.95 7.13
C ILE A 367 -4.48 32.23 7.84
N HIS A 368 -4.54 30.91 7.92
CA HIS A 368 -3.51 30.10 8.57
C HIS A 368 -2.18 30.13 7.80
N LYS A 369 -1.07 30.33 8.51
CA LYS A 369 0.28 30.48 7.94
C LYS A 369 0.72 29.28 7.09
N GLN A 370 0.31 28.06 7.47
CA GLN A 370 0.59 26.82 6.72
C GLN A 370 0.06 26.85 5.27
N THR A 371 -1.11 27.48 5.05
CA THR A 371 -1.72 27.61 3.71
C THR A 371 -0.88 28.54 2.82
N ILE A 372 -0.28 29.57 3.40
CA ILE A 372 0.61 30.49 2.70
C ILE A 372 1.93 29.78 2.36
N CYS A 373 2.49 29.02 3.30
CA CYS A 373 3.70 28.22 3.07
C CYS A 373 3.52 27.20 1.93
N ARG A 374 2.39 26.50 1.85
CA ARG A 374 2.07 25.58 0.75
C ARG A 374 2.13 26.25 -0.63
N LEU A 375 1.62 27.48 -0.76
CA LEU A 375 1.56 28.21 -2.02
C LEU A 375 2.92 28.80 -2.45
N VAL A 376 3.81 29.05 -1.49
CA VAL A 376 5.17 29.56 -1.74
C VAL A 376 6.15 28.43 -2.03
N ILE A 377 5.98 27.27 -1.37
CA ILE A 377 6.90 26.12 -1.45
C ILE A 377 6.67 25.28 -2.72
N ASN A 378 5.42 25.10 -3.18
CA ASN A 378 5.08 24.24 -4.33
C ASN A 378 4.86 25.01 -5.64
N LYS A 379 5.70 26.00 -5.95
CA LYS A 379 5.50 26.83 -7.15
C LYS A 379 5.92 26.13 -8.46
N ASP A 380 6.85 25.18 -8.42
CA ASP A 380 7.48 24.55 -9.60
C ASP A 380 7.47 23.01 -9.53
N PHE A 381 6.30 22.39 -9.67
CA PHE A 381 6.18 20.94 -9.84
C PHE A 381 6.68 20.51 -11.24
N VAL A 382 7.74 19.70 -11.31
CA VAL A 382 8.33 19.18 -12.56
C VAL A 382 7.67 17.85 -12.96
N SER A 383 7.30 17.69 -14.23
CA SER A 383 6.72 16.45 -14.75
C SER A 383 7.76 15.32 -14.89
N LYS A 384 7.31 14.08 -14.70
CA LYS A 384 8.10 12.83 -14.79
C LYS A 384 9.04 12.81 -16.01
N SER A 385 10.30 12.39 -15.81
CA SER A 385 11.39 12.48 -16.78
C SER A 385 12.20 11.18 -16.90
N CYS A 386 12.79 10.93 -18.08
CA CYS A 386 13.65 9.79 -18.34
C CYS A 386 15.10 9.99 -17.84
N ASN A 387 15.42 11.15 -17.25
CA ASN A 387 16.76 11.51 -16.78
C ASN A 387 17.11 10.83 -15.44
N ARG A 388 18.34 10.27 -15.32
CA ARG A 388 18.84 9.52 -14.15
C ARG A 388 18.67 10.23 -12.81
N LEU A 389 18.89 11.54 -12.76
CA LEU A 389 18.75 12.32 -11.53
C LEU A 389 17.28 12.56 -11.15
N GLU A 390 16.38 12.58 -12.13
CA GLU A 390 14.94 12.84 -11.92
C GLU A 390 14.14 11.54 -11.70
N ARG A 391 14.70 10.38 -12.07
CA ARG A 391 14.12 9.04 -11.84
C ARG A 391 14.00 8.68 -10.35
N VAL A 392 14.94 9.17 -9.53
CA VAL A 392 14.95 8.91 -8.07
C VAL A 392 13.79 9.61 -7.36
N ARG A 393 13.22 10.66 -7.96
CA ARG A 393 12.15 11.46 -7.35
C ARG A 393 10.72 11.04 -7.75
N ALA A 394 10.49 10.28 -8.85
CA ALA A 394 9.14 10.15 -9.41
C ALA A 394 8.69 8.76 -9.93
N GLY A 395 9.52 7.72 -9.79
CA GLY A 395 9.18 6.34 -10.18
C GLY A 395 8.94 6.12 -11.68
N TYR A 396 8.68 4.88 -12.08
CA TYR A 396 8.34 4.51 -13.47
C TYR A 396 6.81 4.48 -13.65
N THR A 397 6.26 5.33 -14.52
CA THR A 397 5.05 5.12 -15.37
C THR A 397 4.72 6.43 -16.09
N LYS A 398 4.49 6.39 -17.42
CA LYS A 398 3.95 7.51 -18.22
C LYS A 398 2.57 7.91 -17.70
N VAL A 399 2.39 9.18 -17.30
CA VAL A 399 1.05 9.72 -16.99
C VAL A 399 0.61 10.61 -18.14
N ASN A 400 -0.23 10.06 -19.02
CA ASN A 400 -0.92 10.81 -20.08
C ASN A 400 -2.19 11.54 -19.59
N LYS A 401 -2.44 11.62 -18.27
CA LYS A 401 -3.64 12.27 -17.72
C LYS A 401 -3.32 13.70 -17.28
N ARG A 402 -4.07 14.67 -17.82
CA ARG A 402 -4.03 16.07 -17.36
C ARG A 402 -4.47 16.12 -15.90
N ILE A 403 -3.60 16.60 -15.01
CA ILE A 403 -3.90 16.81 -13.59
C ILE A 403 -4.23 18.29 -13.41
N ASN A 404 -5.42 18.60 -12.90
CA ASN A 404 -5.74 19.98 -12.53
C ASN A 404 -5.46 20.19 -11.03
N MET A 405 -4.30 20.77 -10.74
CA MET A 405 -3.83 21.07 -9.38
C MET A 405 -4.38 22.39 -8.81
N SER A 406 -5.26 23.11 -9.52
CA SER A 406 -5.88 24.32 -8.98
C SER A 406 -6.91 23.96 -7.91
N ALA A 407 -6.46 23.67 -6.70
CA ALA A 407 -7.32 23.66 -5.54
C ALA A 407 -7.91 25.08 -5.40
N GLY A 408 -9.24 25.21 -5.44
CA GLY A 408 -9.91 26.43 -5.03
C GLY A 408 -9.59 26.79 -3.57
N ARG A 409 -10.30 27.75 -2.98
CA ARG A 409 -10.12 28.10 -1.55
C ARG A 409 -10.37 26.87 -0.66
N ILE A 410 -9.30 26.24 -0.17
CA ILE A 410 -9.31 25.00 0.66
C ILE A 410 -10.12 25.15 1.95
N THR A 411 -10.39 26.37 2.40
CA THR A 411 -11.15 26.71 3.62
C THR A 411 -12.66 26.80 3.41
N ASP A 412 -13.18 26.43 2.25
CA ASP A 412 -14.62 26.40 2.01
C ASP A 412 -15.19 25.12 2.63
N GLY A 413 -16.05 25.25 3.65
CA GLY A 413 -16.62 24.12 4.40
C GLY A 413 -17.54 23.22 3.57
N ASN A 414 -17.75 23.57 2.31
CA ASN A 414 -18.48 22.79 1.33
C ASN A 414 -17.54 22.06 0.34
N LEU A 415 -16.26 21.85 0.69
CA LEU A 415 -15.29 21.09 -0.12
C LEU A 415 -15.00 19.72 0.52
N PHE A 416 -14.88 18.71 -0.35
CA PHE A 416 -14.35 17.38 -0.07
C PHE A 416 -12.95 17.27 -0.67
N LEU A 417 -11.99 16.79 0.12
CA LEU A 417 -10.57 16.73 -0.22
C LEU A 417 -10.10 15.28 -0.38
N VAL A 418 -9.04 15.08 -1.16
CA VAL A 418 -8.27 13.83 -1.10
C VAL A 418 -7.66 13.72 0.31
N GLY A 419 -7.84 12.58 0.95
CA GLY A 419 -7.47 12.31 2.35
C GLY A 419 -8.65 12.31 3.33
N ASP A 420 -9.80 12.91 2.97
CA ASP A 420 -10.98 12.94 3.82
C ASP A 420 -11.58 11.54 4.02
N THR A 421 -12.16 11.34 5.20
CA THR A 421 -12.88 10.09 5.53
C THR A 421 -14.32 10.20 5.04
N PHE A 422 -14.81 9.13 4.41
CA PHE A 422 -16.17 9.09 3.90
C PHE A 422 -16.80 7.71 4.06
N LEU A 423 -18.13 7.71 4.00
CA LEU A 423 -18.96 6.53 4.04
C LEU A 423 -19.57 6.26 2.66
N THR A 424 -19.66 4.98 2.30
CA THR A 424 -20.39 4.52 1.12
C THR A 424 -21.00 3.14 1.35
N ILE A 425 -21.98 2.77 0.53
CA ILE A 425 -22.58 1.43 0.56
C ILE A 425 -21.75 0.44 -0.26
N ILE A 426 -21.44 -0.70 0.34
CA ILE A 426 -20.59 -1.74 -0.21
C ILE A 426 -21.30 -3.09 -0.09
N ARG A 427 -21.11 -3.94 -1.09
CA ARG A 427 -21.53 -5.34 -1.05
C ARG A 427 -20.40 -6.22 -0.53
N SER A 428 -20.68 -7.05 0.47
CA SER A 428 -19.79 -8.17 0.86
C SER A 428 -20.60 -9.45 0.89
N GLY A 429 -20.26 -10.37 -0.01
CA GLY A 429 -21.08 -11.55 -0.28
C GLY A 429 -22.52 -11.18 -0.62
N ARG A 430 -23.46 -11.62 0.23
CA ARG A 430 -24.91 -11.37 0.12
C ARG A 430 -25.41 -10.22 0.99
N THR A 431 -24.54 -9.48 1.64
CA THR A 431 -24.90 -8.39 2.54
C THR A 431 -24.58 -7.03 1.94
N VAL A 432 -25.44 -6.05 2.21
CA VAL A 432 -25.19 -4.63 1.90
C VAL A 432 -24.92 -3.92 3.22
N SER A 433 -23.72 -3.35 3.33
CA SER A 433 -23.22 -2.67 4.54
C SER A 433 -22.58 -1.33 4.18
N VAL A 434 -22.33 -0.48 5.18
CA VAL A 434 -21.55 0.74 4.98
C VAL A 434 -20.06 0.43 5.17
N GLY A 435 -19.21 0.94 4.27
CA GLY A 435 -17.77 0.97 4.48
C GLY A 435 -17.31 2.33 4.96
N VAL A 436 -16.31 2.35 5.81
CA VAL A 436 -15.56 3.57 6.17
C VAL A 436 -14.29 3.61 5.33
N LEU A 437 -14.12 4.66 4.53
CA LEU A 437 -13.01 4.77 3.60
C LEU A 437 -12.25 6.07 3.77
N ARG A 438 -10.95 6.02 3.46
CA ARG A 438 -10.12 7.20 3.29
C ARG A 438 -9.95 7.52 1.80
N SER A 439 -10.29 8.74 1.39
CA SER A 439 -10.21 9.19 0.00
C SER A 439 -8.75 9.25 -0.49
N THR A 440 -8.46 8.59 -1.61
CA THR A 440 -7.13 8.58 -2.24
C THR A 440 -7.11 9.27 -3.60
N LEU A 441 -8.25 9.35 -4.29
CA LEU A 441 -8.36 10.00 -5.60
C LEU A 441 -9.78 10.54 -5.82
N ILE A 442 -9.86 11.81 -6.27
CA ILE A 442 -11.09 12.41 -6.77
C ILE A 442 -10.95 12.56 -8.28
N SER A 443 -11.89 12.01 -9.03
CA SER A 443 -11.95 12.17 -10.48
C SER A 443 -13.26 12.81 -10.91
N SER A 444 -13.18 13.83 -11.75
CA SER A 444 -14.34 14.53 -12.33
C SER A 444 -14.10 14.67 -13.83
N ASN A 445 -15.03 14.19 -14.67
CA ASN A 445 -14.86 14.16 -16.13
C ASN A 445 -13.51 13.55 -16.59
N ASN A 446 -13.08 12.46 -15.95
CA ASN A 446 -11.79 11.78 -16.18
C ASN A 446 -10.53 12.64 -15.88
N VAL A 447 -10.70 13.78 -15.23
CA VAL A 447 -9.61 14.61 -14.72
C VAL A 447 -9.45 14.37 -13.22
N SER A 448 -8.21 14.15 -12.78
CA SER A 448 -7.88 14.06 -11.35
C SER A 448 -7.90 15.44 -10.73
N CYS A 449 -8.58 15.58 -9.60
CA CYS A 449 -8.71 16.83 -8.84
C CYS A 449 -8.25 16.62 -7.39
N ALA A 450 -7.68 17.66 -6.77
CA ALA A 450 -7.30 17.62 -5.35
C ALA A 450 -8.48 17.84 -4.39
N SER A 451 -9.54 18.48 -4.88
CA SER A 451 -10.76 18.78 -4.13
C SER A 451 -11.98 18.88 -5.03
N ILE A 452 -13.17 18.74 -4.45
CA ILE A 452 -14.44 18.98 -5.12
C ILE A 452 -15.46 19.56 -4.16
N ASN A 453 -16.37 20.41 -4.65
CA ASN A 453 -17.47 20.90 -3.84
C ASN A 453 -18.45 19.76 -3.51
N ILE A 454 -18.86 19.61 -2.25
CA ILE A 454 -19.73 18.53 -1.76
C ILE A 454 -21.09 18.57 -2.46
N THR A 455 -21.65 19.76 -2.71
CA THR A 455 -22.91 19.90 -3.48
C THR A 455 -22.74 19.39 -4.91
N VAL A 456 -21.60 19.68 -5.54
CA VAL A 456 -21.26 19.15 -6.87
C VAL A 456 -20.99 17.65 -6.81
N MET A 457 -20.33 17.13 -5.77
CA MET A 457 -20.07 15.71 -5.61
C MET A 457 -21.37 14.92 -5.45
N LYS A 458 -22.28 15.40 -4.60
CA LYS A 458 -23.53 14.71 -4.25
C LYS A 458 -24.63 14.83 -5.31
N ALA A 459 -24.48 15.68 -6.32
CA ALA A 459 -25.52 15.87 -7.33
C ALA A 459 -25.72 14.60 -8.19
N ALA A 460 -26.98 14.22 -8.42
CA ALA A 460 -27.36 12.93 -9.03
C ALA A 460 -26.90 12.73 -10.50
N ARG A 461 -26.50 13.80 -11.20
CA ARG A 461 -26.07 13.75 -12.61
C ARG A 461 -24.57 13.96 -12.80
N THR A 462 -23.79 13.79 -11.74
CA THR A 462 -22.35 14.06 -11.81
C THR A 462 -21.59 12.85 -12.32
N THR A 463 -20.49 13.11 -13.01
CA THR A 463 -19.53 12.08 -13.45
C THR A 463 -18.43 11.86 -12.42
N VAL A 464 -18.62 12.39 -11.22
CA VAL A 464 -17.63 12.39 -10.16
C VAL A 464 -17.49 10.99 -9.61
N LYS A 465 -16.26 10.50 -9.54
CA LYS A 465 -15.93 9.25 -8.85
C LYS A 465 -14.89 9.52 -7.78
N ILE A 466 -15.16 9.00 -6.59
CA ILE A 466 -14.27 9.05 -5.45
C ILE A 466 -13.69 7.66 -5.27
N THR A 467 -12.36 7.58 -5.17
CA THR A 467 -11.65 6.34 -4.85
C THR A 467 -11.11 6.44 -3.45
N GLY A 468 -11.22 5.36 -2.67
CA GLY A 468 -10.67 5.31 -1.32
C GLY A 468 -10.28 3.90 -0.89
N GLN A 469 -9.47 3.82 0.15
CA GLN A 469 -9.09 2.57 0.81
C GLN A 469 -10.07 2.26 1.94
N LEU A 470 -10.49 1.00 2.06
CA LEU A 470 -11.42 0.55 3.09
C LEU A 470 -10.68 0.37 4.43
N LEU A 471 -11.19 1.00 5.49
CA LEU A 471 -10.58 1.02 6.82
C LEU A 471 -11.05 -0.15 7.69
N THR A 472 -10.17 -0.63 8.57
CA THR A 472 -10.49 -1.62 9.60
C THR A 472 -10.90 -0.91 10.90
N ILE A 473 -12.16 -1.08 11.32
CA ILE A 473 -12.70 -0.51 12.57
C ILE A 473 -13.18 -1.64 13.48
N ILE A 474 -13.04 -1.46 14.79
CA ILE A 474 -13.46 -2.43 15.81
C ILE A 474 -14.47 -1.81 16.80
N PRO A 475 -15.43 -2.58 17.33
CA PRO A 475 -16.36 -2.09 18.33
C PRO A 475 -15.70 -1.94 19.71
N THR A 476 -16.06 -0.90 20.45
CA THR A 476 -15.56 -0.58 21.79
C THR A 476 -16.68 -0.03 22.69
N HIS A 477 -16.50 -0.05 24.01
CA HIS A 477 -17.47 0.46 25.00
C HIS A 477 -17.00 1.76 25.66
N HIS A 478 -17.90 2.64 26.07
CA HIS A 478 -17.51 3.83 26.83
C HIS A 478 -17.21 3.44 28.30
N PRO A 479 -16.09 3.89 28.91
CA PRO A 479 -15.68 3.49 30.26
C PRO A 479 -16.46 4.14 31.42
N SER A 480 -17.51 4.93 31.15
CA SER A 480 -18.31 5.57 32.20
C SER A 480 -19.68 4.91 32.36
N ASP A 481 -19.89 4.26 33.49
CA ASP A 481 -21.06 3.48 33.92
C ASP A 481 -22.45 4.01 33.51
N SER A 482 -23.21 3.19 32.76
CA SER A 482 -24.67 3.00 32.83
C SER A 482 -25.12 1.88 31.86
N PRO A 483 -26.22 1.13 32.11
CA PRO A 483 -26.61 -0.08 31.36
C PRO A 483 -27.11 0.14 29.92
N LEU A 484 -27.01 1.37 29.40
CA LEU A 484 -27.44 1.79 28.07
C LEU A 484 -26.23 2.23 27.22
N THR A 485 -25.11 1.51 27.32
CA THR A 485 -23.85 1.88 26.65
C THR A 485 -24.01 1.98 25.13
N LEU A 486 -23.76 3.18 24.59
CA LEU A 486 -23.64 3.42 23.14
C LEU A 486 -22.36 2.75 22.64
N THR A 487 -22.49 1.75 21.76
CA THR A 487 -21.35 1.13 21.08
C THR A 487 -20.66 2.14 20.17
N GLN A 488 -19.34 2.21 20.24
CA GLN A 488 -18.52 3.04 19.35
C GLN A 488 -17.60 2.16 18.51
N PHE A 489 -17.28 2.62 17.30
CA PHE A 489 -16.32 1.98 16.42
C PHE A 489 -15.04 2.79 16.37
N LEU A 490 -13.93 2.15 16.71
CA LEU A 490 -12.59 2.74 16.75
C LEU A 490 -11.80 2.28 15.52
N TRP A 491 -11.08 3.19 14.87
CA TRP A 491 -10.16 2.82 13.80
C TRP A 491 -8.86 2.22 14.36
N THR A 492 -8.46 1.07 13.82
CA THR A 492 -7.27 0.33 14.27
C THR A 492 -5.95 0.86 13.74
N GLY A 493 -5.99 1.88 12.86
CA GLY A 493 -4.84 2.33 12.08
C GLY A 493 -4.69 1.58 10.76
N GLY A 494 -5.42 0.48 10.59
CA GLY A 494 -5.24 -0.39 9.44
C GLY A 494 -6.36 -0.40 8.42
N TYR A 495 -6.12 -1.20 7.39
CA TYR A 495 -6.95 -1.29 6.20
C TYR A 495 -7.39 -2.72 5.95
N VAL A 496 -8.57 -2.87 5.37
CA VAL A 496 -9.10 -4.18 4.95
C VAL A 496 -8.26 -4.69 3.79
N LYS A 497 -7.78 -5.93 3.88
CA LYS A 497 -6.97 -6.61 2.86
C LYS A 497 -7.80 -7.66 2.11
N SER A 498 -7.42 -7.97 0.87
CA SER A 498 -8.05 -9.00 0.03
C SER A 498 -6.98 -9.76 -0.75
N HIS A 499 -7.19 -11.05 -0.94
CA HIS A 499 -6.29 -11.90 -1.72
C HIS A 499 -6.31 -11.50 -3.21
N SER A 500 -5.13 -11.19 -3.74
CA SER A 500 -4.90 -10.86 -5.14
C SER A 500 -3.92 -11.87 -5.74
N ILE A 501 -4.38 -12.60 -6.76
CA ILE A 501 -3.54 -13.54 -7.52
C ILE A 501 -2.53 -12.72 -8.32
N ILE A 502 -1.24 -13.04 -8.19
CA ILE A 502 -0.21 -12.40 -9.00
C ILE A 502 -0.30 -12.97 -10.43
N PRO A 503 -0.56 -12.13 -11.46
CA PRO A 503 -0.66 -12.60 -12.84
C PRO A 503 0.60 -13.38 -13.26
N GLY A 504 0.41 -14.59 -13.77
CA GLY A 504 1.51 -15.46 -14.22
C GLY A 504 2.12 -16.37 -13.15
N THR A 505 1.63 -16.35 -11.92
CA THR A 505 2.06 -17.28 -10.85
C THR A 505 0.85 -17.98 -10.19
N SER A 506 1.09 -19.05 -9.44
CA SER A 506 0.09 -19.67 -8.55
C SER A 506 -0.08 -18.94 -7.23
N ASP A 507 0.70 -17.89 -6.98
CA ASP A 507 0.82 -17.26 -5.68
C ASP A 507 -0.15 -16.08 -5.52
N SER A 508 -0.69 -15.91 -4.32
CA SER A 508 -1.58 -14.81 -3.96
C SER A 508 -0.94 -13.89 -2.92
N THR A 509 -1.15 -12.58 -3.06
CA THR A 509 -0.71 -11.57 -2.08
C THR A 509 -1.90 -10.83 -1.50
N ASP A 510 -1.78 -10.40 -0.24
CA ASP A 510 -2.77 -9.55 0.39
C ASP A 510 -2.58 -8.10 -0.06
N ARG A 511 -3.61 -7.52 -0.67
CA ARG A 511 -3.62 -6.11 -1.09
C ARG A 511 -4.70 -5.35 -0.36
N VAL A 512 -4.42 -4.09 -0.03
CA VAL A 512 -5.42 -3.18 0.54
C VAL A 512 -6.59 -3.04 -0.42
N VAL A 513 -7.81 -3.16 0.11
CA VAL A 513 -9.05 -3.01 -0.65
C VAL A 513 -9.24 -1.54 -1.02
N ILE A 514 -9.16 -1.25 -2.32
CA ILE A 514 -9.39 0.07 -2.90
C ILE A 514 -10.69 0.02 -3.70
N LEU A 515 -11.60 0.96 -3.44
CA LEU A 515 -12.90 1.03 -4.08
C LEU A 515 -13.09 2.39 -4.75
N THR A 516 -13.61 2.39 -5.97
CA THR A 516 -14.07 3.59 -6.66
C THR A 516 -15.59 3.61 -6.68
N VAL A 517 -16.19 4.66 -6.11
CA VAL A 517 -17.64 4.83 -5.99
C VAL A 517 -18.11 6.15 -6.62
N PRO A 518 -19.37 6.24 -7.11
CA PRO A 518 -19.95 7.49 -7.57
C PRO A 518 -20.03 8.52 -6.43
N GLY A 519 -19.72 9.79 -6.71
CA GLY A 519 -19.77 10.87 -5.71
C GLY A 519 -21.16 11.08 -5.09
N SER A 520 -22.24 10.71 -5.80
CA SER A 520 -23.60 10.73 -5.27
C SER A 520 -23.85 9.74 -4.13
N LEU A 521 -23.03 8.68 -4.02
CA LEU A 521 -23.06 7.67 -2.97
C LEU A 521 -21.96 7.87 -1.92
N VAL A 522 -21.43 9.09 -1.82
CA VAL A 522 -20.41 9.45 -0.84
C VAL A 522 -21.00 10.37 0.20
N GLU A 523 -20.87 9.96 1.47
CA GLU A 523 -21.22 10.79 2.62
C GLU A 523 -19.94 11.11 3.41
N PRO A 524 -19.40 12.34 3.33
CA PRO A 524 -18.25 12.75 4.12
C PRO A 524 -18.56 12.68 5.61
N ILE A 525 -17.58 12.26 6.41
CA ILE A 525 -17.69 12.26 7.86
C ILE A 525 -16.48 12.94 8.49
N ASN A 526 -16.70 13.52 9.67
CA ASN A 526 -15.62 14.02 10.52
C ASN A 526 -15.65 13.22 11.84
N PRO A 527 -14.85 12.16 11.94
CA PRO A 527 -14.89 11.28 13.11
C PRO A 527 -14.32 11.98 14.36
N GLU A 528 -14.76 11.55 15.53
CA GLU A 528 -14.36 12.15 16.81
C GLU A 528 -12.94 11.69 17.20
N PRO A 529 -11.97 12.58 17.47
CA PRO A 529 -10.63 12.16 17.89
C PRO A 529 -10.67 11.49 19.27
N THR A 530 -9.83 10.49 19.50
CA THR A 530 -9.77 9.70 20.74
C THR A 530 -8.35 9.26 21.06
N PHE A 531 -8.00 9.18 22.35
CA PHE A 531 -6.67 8.77 22.79
C PHE A 531 -6.66 7.32 23.29
N ILE A 532 -5.84 6.46 22.68
CA ILE A 532 -5.77 5.03 22.99
C ILE A 532 -5.15 4.79 24.37
N ARG A 533 -4.15 5.59 24.77
CA ARG A 533 -3.45 5.45 26.06
C ARG A 533 -4.29 5.75 27.30
N LEU A 534 -5.41 6.43 27.12
CA LEU A 534 -6.34 6.77 28.21
C LEU A 534 -7.46 5.72 28.35
N ARG A 535 -7.42 4.64 27.55
CA ARG A 535 -8.42 3.58 27.57
C ARG A 535 -7.89 2.32 28.24
N GLU A 536 -8.61 1.88 29.27
CA GLU A 536 -8.27 0.67 30.04
C GLU A 536 -8.77 -0.61 29.38
N ASP A 537 -9.71 -0.51 28.42
CA ASP A 537 -10.37 -1.65 27.79
C ASP A 537 -9.71 -2.11 26.48
N ILE A 538 -8.57 -1.52 26.11
CA ILE A 538 -7.89 -1.77 24.83
C ILE A 538 -6.40 -2.02 25.07
N ASN A 539 -5.86 -3.09 24.49
CA ASN A 539 -4.42 -3.29 24.45
C ASN A 539 -3.80 -2.41 23.35
N SER A 540 -2.94 -1.46 23.73
CA SER A 540 -2.28 -0.55 22.77
C SER A 540 -1.41 -1.28 21.74
N ASP A 541 -0.99 -2.51 22.03
CA ASP A 541 -0.15 -3.32 21.14
C ASP A 541 -0.92 -3.85 19.92
N ASP A 542 -2.27 -3.92 19.98
CA ASP A 542 -3.12 -4.37 18.86
C ASP A 542 -3.25 -3.32 17.74
N PHE A 543 -2.70 -2.12 17.93
CA PHE A 543 -2.84 -0.95 17.05
C PHE A 543 -1.51 -0.57 16.38
N ALA A 544 -0.74 -1.58 15.98
CA ALA A 544 0.61 -1.42 15.44
C ALA A 544 0.71 -0.51 14.20
N GLU A 545 -0.39 -0.35 13.45
CA GLU A 545 -0.50 0.49 12.25
C GLU A 545 -0.68 2.00 12.57
N ILE A 546 -1.03 2.36 13.82
CA ILE A 546 -1.13 3.76 14.27
C ILE A 546 0.27 4.29 14.62
N LYS A 547 0.95 4.86 13.63
CA LYS A 547 2.25 5.52 13.82
C LYS A 547 2.09 6.71 14.80
N GLY A 548 2.84 6.68 15.89
CA GLY A 548 2.79 7.69 16.97
C GLY A 548 2.04 7.25 18.23
N GLY A 549 1.29 6.14 18.18
CA GLY A 549 0.88 5.34 19.35
C GLY A 549 0.12 6.06 20.47
N GLN A 550 -0.69 7.08 20.17
CA GLN A 550 -1.44 7.82 21.21
C GLN A 550 -2.86 8.24 20.83
N SER A 551 -3.15 8.58 19.58
CA SER A 551 -4.48 9.04 19.15
C SER A 551 -4.96 8.36 17.87
N THR A 552 -6.26 8.11 17.82
CA THR A 552 -7.04 7.65 16.67
C THR A 552 -8.35 8.43 16.67
N TRP A 553 -9.37 7.93 15.98
CA TRP A 553 -10.71 8.48 16.05
C TRP A 553 -11.76 7.37 16.16
N GLN A 554 -12.94 7.76 16.62
CA GLN A 554 -14.07 6.87 16.82
C GLN A 554 -15.34 7.43 16.17
N ILE A 555 -16.28 6.54 15.89
CA ILE A 555 -17.60 6.86 15.33
C ILE A 555 -18.66 6.09 16.10
N ALA A 556 -19.73 6.76 16.51
CA ALA A 556 -20.84 6.10 17.17
C ALA A 556 -21.60 5.16 16.22
N GLN A 557 -22.04 4.00 16.72
CA GLN A 557 -22.75 3.00 15.92
C GLN A 557 -24.05 3.56 15.29
N ASP A 558 -24.79 4.37 16.03
CA ASP A 558 -26.03 5.00 15.58
C ASP A 558 -25.79 5.97 14.40
N ALA A 559 -24.69 6.74 14.43
CA ALA A 559 -24.27 7.59 13.33
C ALA A 559 -23.94 6.77 12.07
N LEU A 560 -23.22 5.65 12.22
CA LEU A 560 -22.92 4.73 11.11
C LEU A 560 -24.20 4.09 10.54
N GLN A 561 -25.13 3.68 11.39
CA GLN A 561 -26.41 3.10 10.95
C GLN A 561 -27.31 4.14 10.26
N ALA A 562 -27.37 5.38 10.78
CA ALA A 562 -28.10 6.47 10.16
C ALA A 562 -27.53 6.82 8.77
N ALA A 563 -26.20 6.87 8.65
CA ALA A 563 -25.54 7.07 7.37
C ALA A 563 -25.79 5.92 6.39
N CYS A 564 -25.83 4.67 6.88
CA CYS A 564 -26.17 3.49 6.07
C CYS A 564 -27.58 3.63 5.47
N ASN A 565 -28.56 4.02 6.28
CA ASN A 565 -29.94 4.22 5.83
C ASN A 565 -30.03 5.36 4.79
N LEU A 566 -29.37 6.50 5.05
CA LEU A 566 -29.33 7.64 4.13
C LEU A 566 -28.70 7.29 2.77
N LEU A 567 -27.56 6.59 2.78
CA LEU A 567 -26.87 6.17 1.56
C LEU A 567 -27.69 5.15 0.78
N TRP A 568 -28.40 4.27 1.48
CA TRP A 568 -29.32 3.33 0.87
C TRP A 568 -30.48 4.04 0.15
N GLU A 569 -31.14 4.99 0.80
CA GLU A 569 -32.19 5.81 0.18
C GLU A 569 -31.69 6.54 -1.08
N LYS A 570 -30.52 7.18 -1.00
CA LYS A 570 -29.87 7.82 -2.15
C LYS A 570 -29.59 6.85 -3.30
N SER A 571 -29.25 5.60 -3.00
CA SER A 571 -29.01 4.57 -4.01
C SER A 571 -30.29 4.21 -4.79
N LEU A 572 -31.45 4.23 -4.10
CA LEU A 572 -32.75 4.02 -4.71
C LEU A 572 -33.16 5.21 -5.59
N GLU A 573 -32.95 6.44 -5.11
CA GLU A 573 -33.22 7.67 -5.88
C GLU A 573 -32.39 7.76 -7.16
N THR A 574 -31.11 7.39 -7.06
CA THR A 574 -30.17 7.36 -8.21
C THR A 574 -30.33 6.13 -9.10
N LYS A 575 -31.24 5.20 -8.75
CA LYS A 575 -31.52 3.94 -9.48
C LYS A 575 -30.27 3.12 -9.75
N VAL A 576 -29.35 3.07 -8.79
CA VAL A 576 -28.10 2.31 -8.92
C VAL A 576 -28.43 0.82 -8.94
N ASN A 577 -27.90 0.10 -9.92
CA ASN A 577 -28.07 -1.35 -10.00
C ASN A 577 -27.32 -2.00 -8.83
N LEU A 578 -27.98 -2.84 -8.04
CA LEU A 578 -27.38 -3.51 -6.87
C LEU A 578 -26.14 -4.35 -7.22
N LYS A 579 -26.08 -4.91 -8.43
CA LYS A 579 -24.91 -5.66 -8.92
C LYS A 579 -23.74 -4.77 -9.32
N SER A 580 -23.98 -3.47 -9.48
CA SER A 580 -22.94 -2.47 -9.79
C SER A 580 -22.34 -1.82 -8.54
N LEU A 581 -22.88 -2.11 -7.35
CA LEU A 581 -22.25 -1.68 -6.10
C LEU A 581 -20.86 -2.30 -5.96
N ALA A 582 -19.94 -1.51 -5.40
CA ALA A 582 -18.59 -1.97 -5.11
C ALA A 582 -18.65 -3.23 -4.24
N SER A 583 -17.93 -4.29 -4.65
CA SER A 583 -17.95 -5.59 -3.98
C SER A 583 -16.60 -5.85 -3.33
N VAL A 584 -16.62 -6.31 -2.08
CA VAL A 584 -15.42 -6.64 -1.31
C VAL A 584 -15.46 -8.11 -0.89
N THR A 585 -14.30 -8.75 -0.91
CA THR A 585 -14.08 -10.08 -0.35
C THR A 585 -12.79 -10.03 0.46
N PRO A 586 -12.88 -9.75 1.77
CA PRO A 586 -11.69 -9.57 2.58
C PRO A 586 -10.96 -10.90 2.79
N SER A 587 -9.64 -10.86 2.99
CA SER A 587 -8.85 -12.04 3.38
C SER A 587 -9.22 -12.51 4.79
N ASP A 588 -9.46 -11.57 5.71
CA ASP A 588 -10.01 -11.84 7.04
C ASP A 588 -11.50 -11.44 7.13
N VAL A 589 -12.35 -12.43 7.36
CA VAL A 589 -13.82 -12.28 7.49
C VAL A 589 -14.24 -11.46 8.72
N ASN A 590 -13.32 -11.20 9.66
CA ASN A 590 -13.58 -10.34 10.83
C ASN A 590 -13.35 -8.85 10.54
N THR A 591 -12.67 -8.50 9.44
CA THR A 591 -12.37 -7.10 9.10
C THR A 591 -13.52 -6.40 8.38
N PHE A 592 -14.31 -7.13 7.58
CA PHE A 592 -15.50 -6.61 6.91
C PHE A 592 -16.49 -7.73 6.51
N PRO A 593 -17.82 -7.53 6.56
CA PRO A 593 -18.51 -6.38 7.15
C PRO A 593 -18.22 -6.26 8.65
N TYR A 594 -18.27 -5.02 9.16
CA TYR A 594 -17.94 -4.74 10.55
C TYR A 594 -18.85 -5.51 11.50
N ARG A 595 -18.35 -5.86 12.69
CA ARG A 595 -19.06 -6.70 13.66
C ARG A 595 -19.21 -6.00 15.00
N LEU A 596 -20.25 -6.38 15.75
CA LEU A 596 -20.41 -6.05 17.16
C LEU A 596 -19.59 -7.01 18.03
N LEU A 597 -19.42 -6.67 19.31
CA LEU A 597 -18.65 -7.48 20.27
C LEU A 597 -19.21 -8.90 20.48
N ASN A 598 -20.50 -9.11 20.23
CA ASN A 598 -21.14 -10.42 20.26
C ASN A 598 -20.90 -11.25 18.98
N GLY A 599 -20.11 -10.74 18.03
CA GLY A 599 -19.80 -11.37 16.75
C GLY A 599 -20.87 -11.21 15.67
N THR A 600 -22.01 -10.55 15.94
CA THR A 600 -23.03 -10.32 14.90
C THR A 600 -22.60 -9.20 13.97
N THR A 601 -22.94 -9.32 12.69
CA THR A 601 -22.66 -8.28 11.70
C THR A 601 -23.35 -6.97 12.07
N ALA A 602 -22.58 -5.89 12.07
CA ALA A 602 -23.01 -4.54 12.39
C ALA A 602 -23.29 -3.74 11.12
N ILE A 603 -24.10 -2.69 11.26
CA ILE A 603 -24.28 -1.62 10.27
C ILE A 603 -24.68 -2.17 8.89
N LEU A 604 -25.84 -2.83 8.85
CA LEU A 604 -26.40 -3.42 7.65
C LEU A 604 -27.59 -2.59 7.13
N SER A 605 -27.74 -2.55 5.81
CA SER A 605 -29.02 -2.21 5.19
C SER A 605 -29.85 -3.48 5.10
N ALA A 606 -30.83 -3.65 5.98
CA ALA A 606 -31.71 -4.82 6.00
C ALA A 606 -32.49 -4.94 4.67
N GLU A 607 -33.08 -3.83 4.23
CA GLU A 607 -33.83 -3.76 2.98
C GLU A 607 -32.93 -4.01 1.76
N GLY A 608 -31.73 -3.42 1.74
CA GLY A 608 -30.79 -3.63 0.63
C GLY A 608 -30.22 -5.03 0.58
N THR A 609 -29.99 -5.64 1.73
CA THR A 609 -29.61 -7.06 1.83
C THR A 609 -30.74 -7.96 1.33
N HIS A 610 -31.99 -7.70 1.74
CA HIS A 610 -33.14 -8.46 1.28
C HIS A 610 -33.35 -8.35 -0.24
N LEU A 611 -33.27 -7.13 -0.79
CA LEU A 611 -33.37 -6.89 -2.23
C LEU A 611 -32.20 -7.48 -3.02
N LEU A 612 -30.98 -7.46 -2.46
CA LEU A 612 -29.82 -8.11 -3.07
C LEU A 612 -30.03 -9.63 -3.14
N ILE A 613 -30.45 -10.25 -2.03
CA ILE A 613 -30.76 -11.68 -1.96
C ILE A 613 -31.88 -12.03 -2.95
N ALA A 614 -32.95 -11.23 -3.01
CA ALA A 614 -34.03 -11.41 -3.97
C ALA A 614 -33.56 -11.26 -5.43
N SER A 615 -32.61 -10.34 -5.70
CA SER A 615 -32.05 -10.10 -7.05
C SER A 615 -31.04 -11.15 -7.50
N GLU A 616 -30.40 -11.86 -6.56
CA GLU A 616 -29.51 -12.98 -6.82
C GLU A 616 -30.28 -14.29 -7.00
N GLY A 617 -31.54 -14.33 -6.56
CA GLY A 617 -32.34 -15.54 -6.42
C GLY A 617 -31.76 -16.44 -5.32
N GLU A 618 -32.59 -17.25 -4.68
CA GLU A 618 -32.06 -18.45 -4.02
C GLU A 618 -31.38 -19.28 -5.11
N ARG A 619 -30.03 -19.34 -5.09
CA ARG A 619 -29.31 -20.33 -5.90
C ARG A 619 -29.71 -21.70 -5.38
N ILE A 620 -30.71 -22.29 -6.03
CA ILE A 620 -31.04 -23.68 -5.83
C ILE A 620 -29.84 -24.47 -6.35
N SER A 621 -29.02 -24.92 -5.42
CA SER A 621 -27.77 -25.64 -5.68
C SER A 621 -27.99 -27.14 -5.67
N GLU A 622 -29.17 -27.62 -5.27
CA GLU A 622 -29.52 -29.03 -5.34
C GLU A 622 -30.20 -29.34 -6.67
N CYS A 623 -29.68 -30.34 -7.39
CA CYS A 623 -30.24 -30.77 -8.66
C CYS A 623 -31.63 -31.38 -8.44
N PRO A 624 -32.67 -30.97 -9.21
CA PRO A 624 -34.01 -31.53 -9.06
C PRO A 624 -34.11 -32.98 -9.50
N LEU A 625 -33.15 -33.48 -10.29
CA LEU A 625 -33.17 -34.84 -10.83
C LEU A 625 -32.40 -35.84 -9.97
N CYS A 626 -31.30 -35.46 -9.33
CA CYS A 626 -30.46 -36.40 -8.58
C CYS A 626 -30.20 -35.96 -7.13
N SER A 627 -30.75 -34.83 -6.69
CA SER A 627 -30.53 -34.21 -5.38
C SER A 627 -29.06 -33.88 -5.04
N ALA A 628 -28.13 -34.03 -5.98
CA ALA A 628 -26.74 -33.67 -5.78
C ALA A 628 -26.56 -32.15 -5.72
N LYS A 629 -25.67 -31.67 -4.84
CA LYS A 629 -25.28 -30.27 -4.80
C LYS A 629 -24.33 -29.95 -5.95
N ALA A 630 -24.73 -29.00 -6.81
CA ALA A 630 -23.96 -28.54 -7.95
C ALA A 630 -23.75 -27.02 -7.90
N VAL A 631 -22.49 -26.60 -7.99
CA VAL A 631 -22.12 -25.17 -8.07
C VAL A 631 -22.48 -24.58 -9.45
N ASP A 632 -22.38 -25.40 -10.49
CA ASP A 632 -22.68 -25.04 -11.89
C ASP A 632 -23.82 -25.94 -12.39
N MET A 633 -25.05 -25.51 -12.12
CA MET A 633 -26.23 -26.32 -12.42
C MET A 633 -26.39 -26.59 -13.92
N ARG A 634 -25.89 -25.70 -14.79
CA ARG A 634 -25.91 -25.88 -16.25
C ARG A 634 -25.00 -27.01 -16.68
N ALA A 635 -23.76 -27.02 -16.19
CA ALA A 635 -22.82 -28.09 -16.51
C ALA A 635 -23.33 -29.43 -15.98
N HIS A 636 -23.87 -29.46 -14.76
CA HIS A 636 -24.40 -30.65 -14.11
C HIS A 636 -25.67 -31.18 -14.80
N ALA A 637 -26.70 -30.36 -14.98
CA ALA A 637 -27.93 -30.74 -15.68
C ALA A 637 -27.67 -31.09 -17.15
N GLY A 638 -26.74 -30.39 -17.80
CA GLY A 638 -26.30 -30.71 -19.16
C GLY A 638 -25.68 -32.11 -19.28
N LEU A 639 -24.96 -32.58 -18.25
CA LEU A 639 -24.43 -33.95 -18.24
C LEU A 639 -25.56 -34.99 -18.24
N HIS A 640 -26.62 -34.77 -17.45
CA HIS A 640 -27.80 -35.64 -17.46
C HIS A 640 -28.48 -35.70 -18.84
N ILE A 641 -28.63 -34.54 -19.49
CA ILE A 641 -29.18 -34.45 -20.85
C ILE A 641 -28.28 -35.21 -21.84
N LEU A 642 -26.97 -35.02 -21.76
CA LEU A 642 -26.00 -35.65 -22.67
C LEU A 642 -25.95 -37.18 -22.50
N ARG A 643 -25.97 -37.68 -21.27
CA ARG A 643 -26.03 -39.12 -20.98
C ARG A 643 -27.28 -39.76 -21.55
N THR A 644 -28.43 -39.09 -21.37
CA THR A 644 -29.69 -39.56 -21.94
C THR A 644 -29.65 -39.55 -23.47
N LEU A 645 -29.07 -38.53 -24.10
CA LEU A 645 -28.89 -38.44 -25.57
C LEU A 645 -27.97 -39.53 -26.13
N THR A 646 -26.95 -39.94 -25.37
CA THR A 646 -25.95 -40.92 -25.80
C THR A 646 -26.26 -42.35 -25.35
N ASN A 647 -27.41 -42.58 -24.70
CA ASN A 647 -27.75 -43.85 -24.04
C ASN A 647 -26.68 -44.33 -23.03
N THR A 648 -25.99 -43.38 -22.40
CA THR A 648 -25.02 -43.66 -21.33
C THR A 648 -25.75 -43.75 -19.99
N PRO A 649 -25.50 -44.79 -19.17
CA PRO A 649 -26.13 -44.90 -17.86
C PRO A 649 -25.72 -43.75 -16.92
N GLU A 650 -26.63 -43.36 -16.04
CA GLU A 650 -26.35 -42.37 -14.99
C GLU A 650 -25.55 -42.97 -13.84
N ASP A 651 -24.59 -42.20 -13.31
CA ASP A 651 -23.82 -42.60 -12.13
C ASP A 651 -24.67 -42.61 -10.84
N VAL A 652 -25.78 -41.85 -10.84
CA VAL A 652 -26.66 -41.65 -9.69
C VAL A 652 -28.09 -41.93 -10.13
N ALA A 653 -28.86 -42.59 -9.27
CA ALA A 653 -30.29 -42.81 -9.51
C ALA A 653 -31.03 -41.46 -9.61
N LEU A 654 -31.66 -41.21 -10.76
CA LEU A 654 -32.48 -40.02 -10.95
C LEU A 654 -33.85 -40.21 -10.31
N LEU A 655 -34.34 -39.19 -9.60
CA LEU A 655 -35.69 -39.06 -9.07
C LEU A 655 -36.73 -38.96 -10.19
N GLU A 656 -36.36 -38.32 -11.30
CA GLU A 656 -37.20 -38.12 -12.48
C GLU A 656 -36.37 -38.38 -13.74
N PRO A 657 -36.92 -39.04 -14.78
CA PRO A 657 -36.22 -39.24 -16.04
C PRO A 657 -36.04 -37.90 -16.80
N VAL A 658 -34.91 -37.73 -17.47
CA VAL A 658 -34.66 -36.57 -18.33
C VAL A 658 -35.51 -36.69 -19.60
N VAL A 659 -36.35 -35.70 -19.86
CA VAL A 659 -37.09 -35.61 -21.11
C VAL A 659 -36.21 -34.91 -22.15
N VAL A 660 -35.66 -35.69 -23.08
CA VAL A 660 -34.66 -35.23 -24.07
C VAL A 660 -35.17 -34.09 -24.95
N HIS A 661 -36.47 -34.05 -25.25
CA HIS A 661 -37.05 -33.02 -26.10
C HIS A 661 -37.35 -31.76 -25.30
N SER A 662 -36.69 -30.65 -25.66
CA SER A 662 -36.88 -29.33 -25.04
C SER A 662 -36.53 -29.27 -23.55
N ALA A 663 -35.57 -30.08 -23.09
CA ALA A 663 -35.03 -30.00 -21.74
C ALA A 663 -34.40 -28.62 -21.46
N CYS A 664 -34.72 -28.01 -20.33
CA CYS A 664 -34.04 -26.79 -19.92
C CYS A 664 -32.57 -27.08 -19.59
N GLY A 665 -31.63 -26.32 -20.14
CA GLY A 665 -30.21 -26.48 -19.82
C GLY A 665 -29.85 -26.20 -18.35
N PHE A 666 -30.72 -25.57 -17.57
CA PHE A 666 -30.49 -25.30 -16.14
C PHE A 666 -31.10 -26.33 -15.20
N CYS A 667 -32.19 -27.00 -15.54
CA CYS A 667 -32.86 -27.95 -14.63
C CYS A 667 -33.15 -29.31 -15.26
N ALA A 668 -32.82 -29.49 -16.55
CA ALA A 668 -33.07 -30.68 -17.36
C ALA A 668 -34.55 -31.15 -17.45
N ARG A 669 -35.50 -30.37 -16.90
CA ARG A 669 -36.94 -30.58 -17.06
C ARG A 669 -37.46 -29.95 -18.35
N SER A 670 -38.54 -30.50 -18.91
CA SER A 670 -39.22 -30.01 -20.11
C SER A 670 -40.64 -29.50 -19.79
N GLY A 671 -41.17 -28.58 -20.60
CA GLY A 671 -42.60 -28.22 -20.58
C GLY A 671 -43.01 -27.10 -19.63
N TRP A 672 -42.06 -26.45 -18.95
CA TRP A 672 -42.34 -25.32 -18.05
C TRP A 672 -42.14 -23.98 -18.79
N PRO A 673 -43.17 -23.11 -18.87
CA PRO A 673 -43.05 -21.80 -19.56
C PRO A 673 -41.92 -20.94 -19.00
N GLU A 674 -41.68 -21.04 -17.69
CA GLU A 674 -40.61 -20.30 -17.00
C GLU A 674 -39.20 -20.71 -17.47
N CYS A 675 -39.04 -21.92 -18.03
CA CYS A 675 -37.78 -22.42 -18.55
C CYS A 675 -37.48 -21.98 -20.00
N ALA A 676 -38.41 -21.25 -20.64
CA ALA A 676 -38.15 -20.61 -21.91
C ALA A 676 -36.96 -19.65 -21.78
N ILE A 677 -36.13 -19.60 -22.82
CA ILE A 677 -34.92 -18.79 -22.84
C ILE A 677 -34.88 -17.95 -24.11
N THR A 678 -34.61 -16.67 -23.96
CA THR A 678 -34.41 -15.75 -25.08
C THR A 678 -32.95 -15.30 -25.13
N ILE A 679 -32.47 -15.10 -26.36
CA ILE A 679 -31.11 -14.62 -26.64
C ILE A 679 -31.18 -13.30 -27.41
N THR A 680 -30.38 -12.33 -26.98
CA THR A 680 -30.20 -11.07 -27.70
C THR A 680 -28.73 -10.96 -28.11
N SER A 681 -28.47 -10.94 -29.41
CA SER A 681 -27.12 -10.87 -29.97
C SER A 681 -26.70 -9.41 -30.22
N HIS A 682 -25.51 -9.05 -29.78
CA HIS A 682 -24.90 -7.74 -30.03
C HIS A 682 -23.73 -7.91 -31.00
N SER A 683 -23.50 -6.93 -31.89
CA SER A 683 -22.47 -7.03 -32.92
C SER A 683 -21.03 -7.07 -32.38
N ASN A 684 -20.79 -6.49 -31.20
CA ASN A 684 -19.46 -6.39 -30.57
C ASN A 684 -19.44 -6.85 -29.11
N ALA A 685 -20.43 -7.62 -28.66
CA ALA A 685 -20.50 -8.09 -27.27
C ALA A 685 -21.10 -9.50 -27.17
N ALA A 686 -20.79 -10.20 -26.07
CA ALA A 686 -21.39 -11.49 -25.77
C ALA A 686 -22.92 -11.40 -25.76
N PRO A 687 -23.64 -12.46 -26.20
CA PRO A 687 -25.09 -12.44 -26.21
C PRO A 687 -25.65 -12.34 -24.79
N THR A 688 -26.73 -11.59 -24.63
CA THR A 688 -27.48 -11.52 -23.36
C THR A 688 -28.60 -12.56 -23.35
N LEU A 689 -28.73 -13.26 -22.23
CA LEU A 689 -29.70 -14.34 -22.03
C LEU A 689 -30.76 -13.90 -21.03
N ALA A 690 -32.02 -14.23 -21.29
CA ALA A 690 -33.10 -14.04 -20.33
C ALA A 690 -33.94 -15.31 -20.20
N THR A 691 -34.14 -15.77 -18.96
CA THR A 691 -35.02 -16.89 -18.62
C THR A 691 -35.62 -16.63 -17.23
N LYS A 692 -36.74 -17.30 -16.93
CA LYS A 692 -37.37 -17.26 -15.61
C LYS A 692 -37.15 -18.57 -14.84
N CYS A 693 -36.28 -19.45 -15.34
CA CYS A 693 -35.97 -20.71 -14.68
C CYS A 693 -35.41 -20.44 -13.27
N MET A 694 -36.00 -21.06 -12.25
CA MET A 694 -35.55 -20.92 -10.85
C MET A 694 -34.11 -21.41 -10.60
N TYR A 695 -33.59 -22.27 -11.50
CA TYR A 695 -32.22 -22.81 -11.44
C TYR A 695 -31.21 -22.01 -12.27
N GLN A 696 -31.61 -20.86 -12.81
CA GLN A 696 -30.72 -20.05 -13.64
C GLN A 696 -29.53 -19.52 -12.82
N HIS A 697 -28.36 -19.49 -13.45
CA HIS A 697 -27.20 -18.81 -12.90
C HIS A 697 -26.40 -18.15 -14.03
N HIS A 698 -25.60 -17.15 -13.69
CA HIS A 698 -24.78 -16.44 -14.66
C HIS A 698 -23.53 -17.26 -15.03
N PHE A 699 -23.31 -17.49 -16.32
CA PHE A 699 -22.11 -18.13 -16.84
C PHE A 699 -21.51 -17.29 -17.97
N ARG A 700 -20.19 -17.39 -18.19
CA ARG A 700 -19.53 -16.70 -19.30
C ARG A 700 -19.77 -17.46 -20.61
N TYR A 701 -20.58 -16.89 -21.51
CA TYR A 701 -21.05 -17.56 -22.73
C TYR A 701 -19.92 -18.16 -23.57
N GLY A 702 -18.87 -17.39 -23.90
CA GLY A 702 -17.76 -17.89 -24.74
C GLY A 702 -16.93 -19.02 -24.09
N PHE A 703 -16.77 -19.01 -22.76
CA PHE A 703 -16.10 -20.11 -22.06
C PHE A 703 -16.96 -21.38 -22.05
N ALA A 704 -18.29 -21.23 -21.89
CA ALA A 704 -19.22 -22.35 -21.97
C ALA A 704 -19.34 -22.90 -23.41
N ASP A 705 -19.24 -22.05 -24.43
CA ASP A 705 -19.22 -22.44 -25.85
C ASP A 705 -17.96 -23.22 -26.22
N ASN A 706 -16.79 -22.90 -25.63
CA ASN A 706 -15.55 -23.63 -25.90
C ASN A 706 -15.43 -24.93 -25.09
N GLY A 707 -15.94 -24.96 -23.85
CA GLY A 707 -15.75 -26.08 -22.92
C GLY A 707 -14.32 -26.17 -22.37
N SER A 708 -14.09 -27.03 -21.38
CA SER A 708 -12.75 -27.37 -20.89
C SER A 708 -12.72 -28.79 -20.31
N LYS A 709 -11.53 -29.36 -20.08
CA LYS A 709 -11.39 -30.70 -19.45
C LYS A 709 -12.11 -30.81 -18.10
N ASN A 710 -12.13 -29.73 -17.31
CA ASN A 710 -12.79 -29.71 -16.00
C ASN A 710 -14.30 -29.40 -16.09
N LYS A 711 -14.75 -28.86 -17.22
CA LYS A 711 -16.15 -28.49 -17.49
C LYS A 711 -16.49 -28.84 -18.95
N PRO A 712 -16.70 -30.12 -19.27
CA PRO A 712 -16.86 -30.57 -20.65
C PRO A 712 -18.17 -30.11 -21.28
N CYS A 713 -19.23 -29.89 -20.50
CA CYS A 713 -20.55 -29.54 -21.00
C CYS A 713 -20.59 -28.18 -21.75
N ARG A 714 -20.89 -28.21 -23.06
CA ARG A 714 -21.06 -27.01 -23.90
C ARG A 714 -22.54 -26.73 -24.22
N ASN A 715 -23.46 -27.26 -23.39
CA ASN A 715 -24.88 -26.97 -23.54
C ASN A 715 -25.17 -25.48 -23.29
N ILE A 716 -25.37 -24.72 -24.37
CA ILE A 716 -25.66 -23.28 -24.35
C ILE A 716 -26.90 -22.97 -25.20
N PRO A 717 -27.63 -21.89 -24.93
CA PRO A 717 -28.75 -21.46 -25.76
C PRO A 717 -28.21 -20.90 -27.08
N LEU A 718 -28.74 -21.38 -28.20
CA LEU A 718 -28.37 -20.97 -29.55
C LEU A 718 -29.56 -20.36 -30.27
N LYS A 719 -29.30 -19.37 -31.12
CA LYS A 719 -30.30 -18.87 -32.08
C LYS A 719 -30.42 -19.88 -33.23
N CYS A 720 -31.64 -20.33 -33.54
CA CYS A 720 -31.89 -21.11 -34.75
C CYS A 720 -31.85 -20.18 -35.98
N GLU A 721 -30.91 -20.41 -36.91
CA GLU A 721 -30.78 -19.62 -38.14
C GLU A 721 -31.93 -19.89 -39.14
N LEU A 722 -32.65 -21.01 -38.98
CA LEU A 722 -33.80 -21.36 -39.81
C LEU A 722 -35.08 -20.62 -39.36
N CYS A 723 -35.34 -20.54 -38.04
CA CYS A 723 -36.44 -19.74 -37.50
C CYS A 723 -36.21 -18.23 -37.70
N HIS A 724 -34.96 -17.79 -37.60
CA HIS A 724 -34.58 -16.38 -37.57
C HIS A 724 -33.42 -16.08 -38.53
N PRO A 725 -33.64 -16.18 -39.86
CA PRO A 725 -32.60 -16.06 -40.86
C PRO A 725 -31.91 -14.69 -40.82
N ALA A 726 -30.58 -14.68 -40.98
CA ALA A 726 -29.83 -13.46 -41.16
C ALA A 726 -30.05 -12.95 -42.59
N LEU A 727 -30.86 -11.91 -42.74
CA LEU A 727 -31.10 -11.29 -44.04
C LEU A 727 -29.84 -10.58 -44.54
N PRO A 728 -29.44 -10.76 -45.82
CA PRO A 728 -28.33 -10.01 -46.39
C PRO A 728 -28.64 -8.50 -46.43
N PRO A 729 -27.62 -7.63 -46.32
CA PRO A 729 -27.82 -6.19 -46.45
C PRO A 729 -28.36 -5.86 -47.85
N LYS A 730 -29.41 -5.04 -47.93
CA LYS A 730 -29.95 -4.59 -49.22
C LYS A 730 -28.86 -3.81 -50.00
N PRO A 731 -28.67 -4.08 -51.30
CA PRO A 731 -27.69 -3.35 -52.10
C PRO A 731 -28.05 -1.85 -52.12
N GLY A 732 -27.09 -1.01 -51.72
CA GLY A 732 -27.24 0.45 -51.70
C GLY A 732 -27.54 1.09 -50.34
N GLN A 733 -27.70 0.33 -49.25
CA GLN A 733 -27.72 0.87 -47.89
C GLN A 733 -26.43 0.53 -47.16
N THR A 734 -25.67 1.56 -46.74
CA THR A 734 -24.62 1.38 -45.73
C THR A 734 -25.26 0.81 -44.47
N SER A 735 -24.68 -0.27 -43.95
CA SER A 735 -25.20 -1.07 -42.84
C SER A 735 -25.45 -0.21 -41.59
N ARG A 736 -26.63 0.42 -41.48
CA ARG A 736 -27.14 0.87 -40.18
C ARG A 736 -27.38 -0.39 -39.37
N ARG A 737 -26.48 -0.60 -38.40
CA ARG A 737 -26.53 -1.60 -37.32
C ARG A 737 -27.98 -1.90 -36.94
N THR A 738 -28.53 -2.98 -37.49
CA THR A 738 -29.83 -3.48 -37.09
C THR A 738 -29.62 -4.16 -35.74
N MET A 739 -30.17 -3.58 -34.67
CA MET A 739 -30.29 -4.26 -33.39
C MET A 739 -31.11 -5.53 -33.65
N PHE A 740 -30.51 -6.71 -33.49
CA PHE A 740 -31.28 -7.95 -33.50
C PHE A 740 -32.12 -7.96 -32.22
N GLY A 741 -33.46 -7.97 -32.37
CA GLY A 741 -34.37 -8.10 -31.23
C GLY A 741 -34.14 -9.43 -30.49
N ALA A 742 -34.55 -9.50 -29.22
CA ALA A 742 -34.53 -10.73 -28.45
C ALA A 742 -35.35 -11.81 -29.19
N VAL A 743 -34.75 -12.98 -29.43
CA VAL A 743 -35.40 -14.12 -30.07
C VAL A 743 -35.44 -15.32 -29.14
N GLU A 744 -36.36 -16.24 -29.37
CA GLU A 744 -36.40 -17.51 -28.65
C GLU A 744 -35.17 -18.34 -29.01
N ALA A 745 -34.50 -18.87 -27.98
CA ALA A 745 -33.27 -19.63 -28.12
C ALA A 745 -33.51 -21.11 -27.81
N VAL A 746 -32.78 -21.96 -28.51
CA VAL A 746 -32.83 -23.42 -28.35
C VAL A 746 -31.51 -23.88 -27.74
N TRP A 747 -31.57 -24.63 -26.64
CA TRP A 747 -30.37 -25.23 -26.05
C TRP A 747 -29.66 -26.15 -27.07
N ARG A 748 -28.32 -26.09 -27.14
CA ARG A 748 -27.51 -26.83 -28.11
C ARG A 748 -27.90 -28.29 -28.20
N TYR A 749 -28.01 -28.97 -27.06
CA TYR A 749 -28.35 -30.40 -27.01
C TYR A 749 -29.77 -30.70 -27.50
N ASN A 750 -30.66 -29.71 -27.48
CA ASN A 750 -32.03 -29.83 -27.99
C ASN A 750 -32.17 -29.44 -29.46
N MET A 751 -31.14 -28.85 -30.07
CA MET A 751 -31.21 -28.34 -31.44
C MET A 751 -31.56 -29.43 -32.46
N PRO A 752 -31.04 -30.67 -32.37
CA PRO A 752 -31.48 -31.76 -33.25
C PRO A 752 -32.99 -32.01 -33.16
N GLY A 753 -33.53 -32.09 -31.93
CA GLY A 753 -34.95 -32.30 -31.69
C GLY A 753 -35.83 -31.13 -32.17
N HIS A 754 -35.35 -29.89 -32.02
CA HIS A 754 -36.02 -28.72 -32.56
C HIS A 754 -36.11 -28.75 -34.09
N ILE A 755 -35.01 -29.08 -34.78
CA ILE A 755 -35.00 -29.14 -36.26
C ILE A 755 -35.91 -30.27 -36.74
N LEU A 756 -35.87 -31.44 -36.11
CA LEU A 756 -36.75 -32.57 -36.48
C LEU A 756 -38.24 -32.26 -36.34
N LYS A 757 -38.61 -31.27 -35.53
CA LYS A 757 -40.00 -30.91 -35.25
C LYS A 757 -40.47 -29.67 -36.02
N GLU A 758 -39.66 -28.63 -36.05
CA GLU A 758 -40.05 -27.31 -36.60
C GLU A 758 -39.48 -27.09 -38.01
N HIS A 759 -38.56 -27.94 -38.47
CA HIS A 759 -37.84 -27.84 -39.74
C HIS A 759 -37.65 -29.23 -40.39
N GLU A 760 -38.75 -29.97 -40.52
CA GLU A 760 -38.76 -31.36 -41.02
C GLU A 760 -38.15 -31.54 -42.41
N GLU A 761 -38.05 -30.48 -43.20
CA GLU A 761 -37.45 -30.46 -44.53
C GLU A 761 -35.92 -30.67 -44.52
N TYR A 762 -35.24 -30.48 -43.38
CA TYR A 762 -33.80 -30.65 -43.25
C TYR A 762 -33.39 -32.04 -42.75
N SER A 763 -32.26 -32.53 -43.25
CA SER A 763 -31.57 -33.70 -42.75
C SER A 763 -30.75 -33.35 -41.51
N VAL A 764 -30.76 -34.23 -40.50
CA VAL A 764 -30.04 -34.04 -39.24
C VAL A 764 -29.10 -35.23 -39.06
N PRO A 765 -27.75 -35.03 -39.09
CA PRO A 765 -26.79 -36.11 -38.95
C PRO A 765 -27.03 -36.94 -37.67
N GLY A 766 -27.08 -38.27 -37.81
CA GLY A 766 -27.34 -39.19 -36.70
C GLY A 766 -28.83 -39.43 -36.37
N TYR A 767 -29.75 -38.62 -36.88
CA TYR A 767 -31.19 -38.71 -36.56
C TYR A 767 -32.09 -38.90 -37.80
N LYS A 768 -31.82 -38.18 -38.89
CA LYS A 768 -32.62 -38.23 -40.13
C LYS A 768 -31.73 -38.02 -41.36
N SER A 769 -31.59 -39.06 -42.18
CA SER A 769 -30.75 -39.05 -43.40
C SER A 769 -31.47 -38.47 -44.63
N ILE A 770 -32.77 -38.24 -44.56
CA ILE A 770 -33.61 -37.78 -45.67
C ILE A 770 -33.97 -36.31 -45.45
N GLY A 771 -33.53 -35.41 -46.35
CA GLY A 771 -33.84 -33.97 -46.31
C GLY A 771 -32.73 -33.10 -46.90
N VAL A 772 -32.93 -31.78 -46.90
CA VAL A 772 -31.92 -30.79 -47.32
C VAL A 772 -30.78 -30.73 -46.29
N PRO A 773 -29.50 -30.65 -46.68
CA PRO A 773 -28.40 -30.50 -45.72
C PRO A 773 -28.53 -29.21 -44.91
N LEU A 774 -28.26 -29.27 -43.61
CA LEU A 774 -28.24 -28.07 -42.75
C LEU A 774 -27.11 -27.11 -43.16
N PRO A 775 -27.29 -25.78 -42.93
CA PRO A 775 -26.22 -24.81 -43.08
C PRO A 775 -24.97 -25.20 -42.29
N ALA A 776 -23.78 -24.99 -42.86
CA ALA A 776 -22.51 -25.36 -42.24
C ALA A 776 -22.28 -24.68 -40.88
N SER A 777 -22.75 -23.43 -40.71
CA SER A 777 -22.76 -22.69 -39.45
C SER A 777 -23.53 -23.43 -38.35
N MET A 778 -24.74 -23.90 -38.66
CA MET A 778 -25.58 -24.65 -37.72
C MET A 778 -24.99 -26.02 -37.41
N LEU A 779 -24.48 -26.75 -38.40
CA LEU A 779 -23.80 -28.02 -38.18
C LEU A 779 -22.63 -27.89 -37.21
N LYS A 780 -21.80 -26.85 -37.38
CA LYS A 780 -20.67 -26.58 -36.49
C LYS A 780 -21.13 -26.18 -35.09
N ALA A 781 -22.21 -25.41 -34.96
CA ALA A 781 -22.75 -24.99 -33.67
C ALA A 781 -23.42 -26.13 -32.88
N MET A 782 -23.95 -27.13 -33.58
CA MET A 782 -24.63 -28.29 -32.99
C MET A 782 -23.69 -29.47 -32.70
N ALA A 783 -22.51 -29.52 -33.32
CA ALA A 783 -21.58 -30.64 -33.16
C ALA A 783 -21.09 -30.76 -31.71
N LEU A 784 -21.16 -31.98 -31.18
CA LEU A 784 -20.49 -32.36 -29.94
C LEU A 784 -18.97 -32.39 -30.19
N SER A 785 -18.19 -31.90 -29.23
CA SER A 785 -16.71 -32.00 -29.28
C SER A 785 -16.21 -33.29 -28.65
N ASP A 786 -14.95 -33.68 -28.87
CA ASP A 786 -14.30 -34.82 -28.20
C ASP A 786 -14.28 -34.72 -26.65
N LEU A 787 -14.54 -33.53 -26.10
CA LEU A 787 -14.69 -33.30 -24.66
C LEU A 787 -16.04 -33.77 -24.11
N GLU A 788 -17.08 -33.79 -24.95
CA GLU A 788 -18.48 -34.13 -24.65
C GLU A 788 -18.75 -35.58 -25.06
#